data_AF-A0A1Q3HU34-F1
#
_entry.id   AF-A0A1Q3HU34-F1
#
_cell.length_a   1.000
_cell.length_b   1.000
_cell.length_c   1.000
_cell.angle_alpha   90.00
_cell.angle_beta   90.00
_cell.angle_gamma   90.00
#
_symmetry.space_group_name_H-M   'P 1'
#
loop_
_entity.id
_entity.type
_entity.pdbx_description
1 polymer ?
#
loop_
_entity_poly.entity_id
_entity_poly.type
_entity_poly.pdbx_seq_one_letter_code
_entity_poly.pdbx_strand_id
1 'polypeptide(L)'
;MGNELRFDGKVAIVTGAGNGLGRSHALLLASRGAKVVVNDLGGSSTGGGRGSEAADKVVAEIKAAGGEAVANYDSVEDGTKIVQTALDTWKRVDIVINNAGILRDTSFQKMTEQDWELIYRVHVLGAFRVTQAVWPHLRDQGYGRILFTASAAGIYGNFGQANYSMAKLGLVGFANTLAIEGRKKNILVNAIAPIAGSRMTETILPKEVVDALRPEYVSPLAAWLCHEDCQETGALFEVGGGFMAKLRWERTRGKVFKLGRAISPEAVQKSWESITGFTGATHPTDVASGMQPVMDNLTSQSKGGNEFIDVDAALGYEFPETRSSYDERDLSLYALGVGAAQDPLDTKELQYVYELHGEGFRPLPTYGVIPALNSVLKMSAEGKQAPGLNYGLDRVLHGEQYTELLRPLPAKATLRHKGRIKDIFDKGKNALVVTEVTSYDAQTGEPLVRNEITTFVRGAGGWGGERGPVTDIPPPERAPDAVITEKTHENQALLYRLSGDWNPLHADPEFARNFGFQKPILHGLCTFGYVGRHVIKAFANGDPRLFKSIRVRFADTVLPGETLRTEMWKDGERVIIRCKAVERDKVVISNAAVELHKEIPTAQAKPAAQASAPAAASGSSASARVFGAIRAYVAQHPELITQVANVYLFKLTQPDSAWTLDLKNGAGSVQEGAQGKADCTLELTDADFLAMTSGKADPQKLYFGGKLKITGNVMASQKLGFLAKVGPAGEGSAPAKASAAPAPDSGGEKTGNGQAPAIFKALGERLAQKPELARELGAVIQFLVTGPKGSWVVDGRETPGVREGTVEKPDTTVRISDEDLVTLKEDPQSITRLYMQGKLRVDGDVLAARRLRFL
;
A
#
# COMPACT_ATOMS: atom_id res chain seq x y z
N MET A 1 40.59 23.73 26.89
CA MET A 1 39.72 24.86 27.26
C MET A 1 39.33 25.56 25.97
N GLY A 2 38.05 25.64 25.63
CA GLY A 2 37.58 26.28 24.39
C GLY A 2 36.44 25.49 23.74
N ASN A 3 35.20 25.72 24.20
CA ASN A 3 33.94 25.35 23.54
C ASN A 3 32.73 26.01 24.23
N GLU A 4 32.94 27.12 24.96
CA GLU A 4 31.89 27.81 25.68
C GLU A 4 31.30 28.91 24.78
N LEU A 5 29.97 28.93 24.59
CA LEU A 5 29.28 29.99 23.84
C LEU A 5 29.34 31.30 24.63
N ARG A 6 29.82 32.38 23.99
CA ARG A 6 30.08 33.68 24.62
C ARG A 6 29.47 34.82 23.80
N PHE A 7 29.28 35.95 24.46
CA PHE A 7 28.65 37.14 23.91
C PHE A 7 29.54 38.38 24.07
N ASP A 8 30.86 38.17 24.09
CA ASP A 8 31.83 39.24 24.27
C ASP A 8 31.65 40.31 23.18
N GLY A 9 31.60 41.57 23.59
CA GLY A 9 31.39 42.70 22.67
C GLY A 9 29.97 42.88 22.13
N LYS A 10 29.01 42.05 22.55
CA LYS A 10 27.58 42.19 22.23
C LYS A 10 26.86 43.01 23.29
N VAL A 11 25.93 43.86 22.86
CA VAL A 11 25.02 44.61 23.73
C VAL A 11 23.61 44.03 23.63
N ALA A 12 23.04 43.61 24.76
CA ALA A 12 21.72 43.00 24.84
C ALA A 12 20.74 43.88 25.63
N ILE A 13 19.53 44.07 25.09
CA ILE A 13 18.39 44.64 25.80
C ILE A 13 17.47 43.50 26.21
N VAL A 14 17.16 43.38 27.49
CA VAL A 14 16.15 42.44 28.00
C VAL A 14 15.05 43.25 28.68
N THR A 15 13.82 43.18 28.14
CA THR A 15 12.67 43.89 28.72
C THR A 15 11.96 43.03 29.78
N GLY A 16 11.48 43.67 30.85
CA GLY A 16 10.93 42.96 32.02
C GLY A 16 11.98 42.10 32.71
N ALA A 17 13.20 42.61 32.85
CA ALA A 17 14.37 41.90 33.34
C ALA A 17 14.58 42.00 34.86
N GLY A 18 13.70 42.66 35.60
CA GLY A 18 13.81 42.80 37.05
C GLY A 18 13.46 41.53 37.82
N ASN A 19 12.70 40.60 37.22
CA ASN A 19 12.25 39.37 37.86
C ASN A 19 12.13 38.19 36.87
N GLY A 20 11.93 36.97 37.39
CA GLY A 20 11.53 35.79 36.61
C GLY A 20 12.45 35.47 35.42
N LEU A 21 11.83 35.18 34.27
CA LEU A 21 12.52 34.82 33.02
C LEU A 21 13.47 35.92 32.52
N GLY A 22 13.03 37.17 32.50
CA GLY A 22 13.87 38.28 32.05
C GLY A 22 15.12 38.44 32.90
N ARG A 23 15.01 38.34 34.23
CA ARG A 23 16.17 38.33 35.14
C ARG A 23 17.12 37.18 34.81
N SER A 24 16.59 35.98 34.60
CA SER A 24 17.39 34.80 34.27
C SER A 24 18.13 34.96 32.93
N HIS A 25 17.48 35.52 31.91
CA HIS A 25 18.10 35.83 30.62
C HIS A 25 19.23 36.85 30.76
N ALA A 26 18.99 37.94 31.49
CA ALA A 26 19.96 39.00 31.72
C ALA A 26 21.22 38.48 32.44
N LEU A 27 21.05 37.72 33.52
CA LEU A 27 22.14 37.12 34.28
C LEU A 27 22.96 36.14 33.43
N LEU A 28 22.30 35.27 32.65
CA LEU A 28 23.00 34.32 31.79
C LEU A 28 23.81 35.04 30.72
N LEU A 29 23.22 35.98 29.97
CA LEU A 29 23.93 36.72 28.93
C LEU A 29 25.13 37.49 29.50
N ALA A 30 24.95 38.16 30.64
CA ALA A 30 26.02 38.90 31.31
C ALA A 30 27.16 37.98 31.79
N SER A 31 26.83 36.81 32.37
CA SER A 31 27.83 35.81 32.78
C SER A 31 28.68 35.27 31.62
N ARG A 32 28.20 35.45 30.39
CA ARG A 32 28.85 35.04 29.14
C ARG A 32 29.45 36.21 28.36
N GLY A 33 29.60 37.39 28.98
CA GLY A 33 30.32 38.53 28.42
C GLY A 33 29.48 39.58 27.69
N ALA A 34 28.14 39.43 27.64
CA ALA A 34 27.27 40.45 27.08
C ALA A 34 27.19 41.68 28.01
N LYS A 35 27.07 42.86 27.42
CA LYS A 35 26.71 44.10 28.11
C LYS A 35 25.20 44.25 28.11
N VAL A 36 24.56 44.31 29.28
CA VAL A 36 23.09 44.15 29.37
C VAL A 36 22.38 45.43 29.81
N VAL A 37 21.42 45.90 29.01
CA VAL A 37 20.37 46.82 29.49
C VAL A 37 19.30 45.99 30.18
N VAL A 38 19.19 46.18 31.50
CA VAL A 38 18.14 45.57 32.33
C VAL A 38 16.97 46.56 32.37
N ASN A 39 15.98 46.37 31.48
CA ASN A 39 14.76 47.18 31.48
C ASN A 39 13.69 46.54 32.37
N ASP A 40 13.16 47.31 33.33
CA ASP A 40 11.96 46.93 34.07
C ASP A 40 11.23 48.18 34.58
N LEU A 41 9.89 48.21 34.44
CA LEU A 41 9.06 49.30 34.95
C LEU A 41 8.97 49.28 36.49
N GLY A 42 9.19 48.12 37.11
CA GLY A 42 9.04 47.89 38.55
C GLY A 42 7.58 47.87 39.04
N GLY A 43 6.63 47.62 38.14
CA GLY A 43 5.21 47.48 38.45
C GLY A 43 4.82 46.05 38.87
N SER A 44 3.55 45.86 39.25
CA SER A 44 2.96 44.56 39.54
C SER A 44 2.72 43.73 38.27
N SER A 45 2.54 42.42 38.43
CA SER A 45 2.16 41.49 37.34
C SER A 45 0.80 41.81 36.70
N THR A 46 0.00 42.69 37.30
CA THR A 46 -1.31 43.15 36.80
C THR A 46 -1.25 44.55 36.16
N GLY A 47 -0.06 45.13 36.02
CA GLY A 47 0.19 46.40 35.32
C GLY A 47 0.00 47.67 36.16
N GLY A 48 0.10 47.58 37.50
CA GLY A 48 0.02 48.75 38.40
C GLY A 48 1.36 49.10 39.04
N GLY A 49 1.64 50.40 39.24
CA GLY A 49 2.83 50.90 39.94
C GLY A 49 4.08 51.08 39.05
N ARG A 50 5.10 51.74 39.60
CA ARG A 50 6.41 51.98 38.99
C ARG A 50 7.47 52.05 40.10
N GLY A 51 8.68 51.53 39.83
CA GLY A 51 9.80 51.61 40.76
C GLY A 51 11.13 51.25 40.10
N SER A 52 12.24 51.80 40.59
CA SER A 52 13.57 51.51 40.04
C SER A 52 14.19 50.22 40.60
N GLU A 53 13.80 49.83 41.82
CA GLU A 53 14.46 48.78 42.59
C GLU A 53 14.59 47.44 41.87
N ALA A 54 13.60 47.05 41.05
CA ALA A 54 13.59 45.76 40.37
C ALA A 54 14.76 45.66 39.37
N ALA A 55 14.97 46.69 38.54
CA ALA A 55 16.08 46.74 37.61
C ALA A 55 17.42 46.94 38.34
N ASP A 56 17.45 47.82 39.35
CA ASP A 56 18.67 48.14 40.11
C ASP A 56 19.26 46.91 40.81
N LYS A 57 18.42 46.07 41.40
CA LYS A 57 18.84 44.82 42.07
C LYS A 57 19.55 43.88 41.09
N VAL A 58 18.99 43.66 39.91
CA VAL A 58 19.58 42.76 38.90
C VAL A 58 20.87 43.34 38.33
N VAL A 59 20.94 44.65 38.12
CA VAL A 59 22.20 45.31 37.71
C VAL A 59 23.29 45.15 38.77
N ALA A 60 22.95 45.31 40.05
CA ALA A 60 23.89 45.11 41.15
C ALA A 60 24.39 43.66 41.22
N GLU A 61 23.50 42.68 41.02
CA GLU A 61 23.86 41.26 40.94
C GLU A 61 24.82 40.97 39.77
N ILE A 62 24.52 41.49 38.58
CA ILE A 62 25.39 41.33 37.40
C ILE A 62 26.78 41.92 37.67
N LYS A 63 26.84 43.13 38.23
CA LYS A 63 28.11 43.80 38.55
C LYS A 63 28.89 43.07 39.63
N ALA A 64 28.21 42.56 40.66
CA ALA A 64 28.84 41.76 41.71
C ALA A 64 29.42 40.44 41.17
N ALA A 65 28.82 39.87 40.13
CA ALA A 65 29.33 38.71 39.39
C ALA A 65 30.41 39.05 38.34
N GLY A 66 30.83 40.32 38.23
CA GLY A 66 31.88 40.78 37.31
C GLY A 66 31.41 41.11 35.89
N GLY A 67 30.10 41.18 35.63
CA GLY A 67 29.53 41.58 34.33
C GLY A 67 29.26 43.08 34.21
N GLU A 68 28.92 43.52 33.00
CA GLU A 68 28.52 44.90 32.70
C GLU A 68 27.01 45.01 32.48
N ALA A 69 26.34 45.89 33.24
CA ALA A 69 24.92 46.18 33.05
C ALA A 69 24.54 47.63 33.42
N VAL A 70 23.47 48.12 32.79
CA VAL A 70 22.82 49.41 33.09
C VAL A 70 21.31 49.22 33.21
N ALA A 71 20.69 49.91 34.16
CA ALA A 71 19.25 49.85 34.36
C ALA A 71 18.52 50.79 33.40
N ASN A 72 17.31 50.41 32.99
CA ASN A 72 16.34 51.30 32.38
C ASN A 72 14.97 51.12 33.04
N TYR A 73 14.26 52.23 33.30
CA TYR A 73 13.02 52.26 34.08
C TYR A 73 11.79 52.66 33.26
N ASP A 74 11.91 52.71 31.94
CA ASP A 74 10.84 53.12 31.05
C ASP A 74 9.88 51.96 30.75
N SER A 75 8.61 52.28 30.49
CA SER A 75 7.66 51.30 29.94
C SER A 75 8.14 50.87 28.56
N VAL A 76 7.86 49.62 28.18
CA VAL A 76 8.07 49.15 26.79
C VAL A 76 7.24 49.93 25.77
N GLU A 77 6.19 50.63 26.23
CA GLU A 77 5.47 51.61 25.42
C GLU A 77 6.40 52.77 24.96
N ASP A 78 7.49 53.06 25.65
CA ASP A 78 8.49 54.07 25.26
C ASP A 78 9.77 53.43 24.72
N GLY A 79 9.63 52.47 23.80
CA GLY A 79 10.74 51.66 23.29
C GLY A 79 11.99 52.43 22.82
N THR A 80 11.82 53.64 22.26
CA THR A 80 12.93 54.52 21.88
C THR A 80 13.84 54.87 23.06
N LYS A 81 13.31 55.15 24.24
CA LYS A 81 14.12 55.50 25.43
C LYS A 81 14.92 54.30 25.93
N ILE A 82 14.35 53.10 25.84
CA ILE A 82 15.02 51.84 26.19
C ILE A 82 16.23 51.62 25.27
N VAL A 83 16.02 51.75 23.95
CA VAL A 83 17.12 51.63 22.97
C VAL A 83 18.15 52.73 23.16
N GLN A 84 17.72 53.97 23.42
CA GLN A 84 18.61 55.09 23.67
C GLN A 84 19.53 54.84 24.87
N THR A 85 19.07 54.16 25.91
CA THR A 85 19.92 53.80 27.07
C THR A 85 21.13 52.97 26.64
N ALA A 86 20.94 52.00 25.74
CA ALA A 86 22.04 51.19 25.21
C ALA A 86 22.98 52.02 24.32
N LEU A 87 22.41 52.89 23.47
CA LEU A 87 23.18 53.77 22.59
C LEU A 87 23.96 54.82 23.36
N ASP A 88 23.43 55.35 24.46
CA ASP A 88 24.12 56.31 25.31
C ASP A 88 25.30 55.67 26.02
N THR A 89 25.10 54.45 26.53
CA THR A 89 26.10 53.73 27.32
C THR A 89 27.20 53.09 26.46
N TRP A 90 26.83 52.43 25.37
CA TRP A 90 27.74 51.60 24.58
C TRP A 90 27.69 51.85 23.06
N LYS A 91 26.88 52.82 22.60
CA LYS A 91 26.76 53.22 21.17
C LYS A 91 26.36 52.08 20.22
N ARG A 92 25.77 51.01 20.76
CA ARG A 92 25.49 49.75 20.07
C ARG A 92 24.31 49.02 20.71
N VAL A 93 23.59 48.25 19.89
CA VAL A 93 22.68 47.18 20.32
C VAL A 93 22.81 46.02 19.34
N ASP A 94 22.84 44.78 19.83
CA ASP A 94 22.97 43.58 19.01
C ASP A 94 21.83 42.59 19.23
N ILE A 95 21.33 42.52 20.47
CA ILE A 95 20.35 41.53 20.92
C ILE A 95 19.17 42.25 21.58
N VAL A 96 17.94 41.87 21.23
CA VAL A 96 16.72 42.32 21.92
C VAL A 96 15.87 41.12 22.31
N ILE A 97 15.63 40.95 23.60
CA ILE A 97 14.69 39.96 24.14
C ILE A 97 13.45 40.70 24.65
N ASN A 98 12.38 40.65 23.86
CA ASN A 98 11.07 41.21 24.19
C ASN A 98 10.32 40.26 25.13
N ASN A 99 10.57 40.41 26.43
CA ASN A 99 10.04 39.54 27.49
C ASN A 99 9.01 40.22 28.40
N ALA A 100 8.98 41.55 28.50
CA ALA A 100 8.05 42.27 29.36
C ALA A 100 6.59 41.85 29.15
N GLY A 101 5.86 41.67 30.24
CA GLY A 101 4.48 41.19 30.19
C GLY A 101 3.76 41.27 31.52
N ILE A 102 2.43 41.30 31.43
CA ILE A 102 1.46 41.37 32.53
C ILE A 102 0.26 40.46 32.24
N LEU A 103 -0.59 40.20 33.24
CA LEU A 103 -1.83 39.43 33.12
C LEU A 103 -3.06 40.23 33.57
N ARG A 104 -4.19 39.99 32.89
CA ARG A 104 -5.53 40.50 33.19
C ARG A 104 -6.56 39.41 32.85
N ASP A 105 -6.45 38.31 33.58
CA ASP A 105 -7.22 37.10 33.31
C ASP A 105 -8.66 37.25 33.80
N THR A 106 -9.62 37.04 32.90
CA THR A 106 -11.05 37.06 33.18
C THR A 106 -11.79 36.38 32.03
N SER A 107 -12.96 35.81 32.29
CA SER A 107 -13.76 35.17 31.23
C SER A 107 -14.14 36.21 30.16
N PHE A 108 -14.27 35.78 28.90
CA PHE A 108 -14.46 36.69 27.77
C PHE A 108 -15.63 37.66 27.99
N GLN A 109 -16.76 37.19 28.52
CA GLN A 109 -17.93 38.03 28.79
C GLN A 109 -17.74 39.05 29.93
N LYS A 110 -16.71 38.90 30.77
CA LYS A 110 -16.37 39.80 31.88
C LYS A 110 -15.17 40.69 31.57
N MET A 111 -14.55 40.53 30.40
CA MET A 111 -13.36 41.28 30.00
C MET A 111 -13.73 42.71 29.68
N THR A 112 -13.09 43.66 30.37
CA THR A 112 -13.27 45.08 30.07
C THR A 112 -12.37 45.50 28.90
N GLU A 113 -12.72 46.58 28.22
CA GLU A 113 -11.85 47.17 27.18
C GLU A 113 -10.47 47.53 27.76
N GLN A 114 -10.41 48.02 29.00
CA GLN A 114 -9.16 48.34 29.67
C GLN A 114 -8.27 47.10 29.89
N ASP A 115 -8.86 45.96 30.26
CA ASP A 115 -8.12 44.70 30.39
C ASP A 115 -7.56 44.24 29.05
N TRP A 116 -8.29 44.46 27.94
CA TRP A 116 -7.83 44.16 26.59
C TRP A 116 -6.70 45.10 26.16
N GLU A 117 -6.94 46.41 26.23
CA GLU A 117 -6.01 47.45 25.79
C GLU A 117 -4.68 47.38 26.53
N LEU A 118 -4.71 47.18 27.86
CA LEU A 118 -3.50 47.14 28.65
C LEU A 118 -2.61 45.95 28.27
N ILE A 119 -3.21 44.78 28.02
CA ILE A 119 -2.50 43.59 27.53
C ILE A 119 -1.92 43.85 26.14
N TYR A 120 -2.71 44.42 25.22
CA TYR A 120 -2.21 44.75 23.88
C TYR A 120 -1.05 45.75 23.93
N ARG A 121 -1.19 46.83 24.72
CA ARG A 121 -0.18 47.91 24.80
C ARG A 121 1.15 47.41 25.32
N VAL A 122 1.15 46.57 26.36
CA VAL A 122 2.40 46.06 26.94
C VAL A 122 3.02 44.97 26.05
N HIS A 123 2.24 43.97 25.66
CA HIS A 123 2.80 42.79 24.98
C HIS A 123 3.06 43.02 23.50
N VAL A 124 2.10 43.60 22.77
CA VAL A 124 2.18 43.73 21.31
C VAL A 124 2.79 45.07 20.92
N LEU A 125 2.17 46.17 21.35
CA LEU A 125 2.64 47.52 20.99
C LEU A 125 4.02 47.80 21.59
N GLY A 126 4.27 47.38 22.83
CA GLY A 126 5.57 47.54 23.49
C GLY A 126 6.68 46.81 22.74
N ALA A 127 6.48 45.53 22.44
CA ALA A 127 7.44 44.74 21.67
C ALA A 127 7.67 45.31 20.26
N PHE A 128 6.61 45.81 19.60
CA PHE A 128 6.72 46.55 18.35
C PHE A 128 7.59 47.81 18.51
N ARG A 129 7.31 48.67 19.49
CA ARG A 129 8.02 49.95 19.67
C ARG A 129 9.51 49.76 19.99
N VAL A 130 9.85 48.80 20.86
CA VAL A 130 11.25 48.45 21.16
C VAL A 130 11.95 47.92 19.91
N THR A 131 11.31 46.98 19.21
CA THR A 131 11.88 46.37 18.00
C THR A 131 12.05 47.40 16.87
N GLN A 132 11.05 48.24 16.65
CA GLN A 132 11.10 49.32 15.64
C GLN A 132 12.22 50.31 15.94
N ALA A 133 12.40 50.70 17.20
CA ALA A 133 13.46 51.62 17.60
C ALA A 133 14.85 51.03 17.38
N VAL A 134 15.05 49.72 17.60
CA VAL A 134 16.37 49.09 17.42
C VAL A 134 16.68 48.74 15.95
N TRP A 135 15.65 48.55 15.12
CA TRP A 135 15.78 47.98 13.78
C TRP A 135 16.78 48.69 12.86
N PRO A 136 16.80 50.03 12.74
CA PRO A 136 17.77 50.72 11.89
C PRO A 136 19.22 50.42 12.29
N HIS A 137 19.49 50.33 13.60
CA HIS A 137 20.82 50.04 14.12
C HIS A 137 21.28 48.62 13.78
N LEU A 138 20.39 47.63 13.94
CA LEU A 138 20.67 46.24 13.57
C LEU A 138 20.90 46.08 12.06
N ARG A 139 20.09 46.77 11.25
CA ARG A 139 20.16 46.77 9.78
C ARG A 139 21.48 47.36 9.29
N ASP A 140 21.86 48.50 9.83
CA ASP A 140 23.03 49.25 9.36
C ASP A 140 24.35 48.58 9.80
N GLN A 141 24.35 47.89 10.95
CA GLN A 141 25.52 47.10 11.39
C GLN A 141 25.63 45.71 10.71
N GLY A 142 24.56 45.21 10.08
CA GLY A 142 24.56 43.89 9.44
C GLY A 142 24.58 42.72 10.44
N TYR A 143 24.03 42.91 11.64
CA TYR A 143 23.88 41.88 12.66
C TYR A 143 22.69 42.23 13.57
N GLY A 144 21.89 41.23 13.91
CA GLY A 144 20.86 41.38 14.94
C GLY A 144 20.26 40.06 15.38
N ARG A 145 19.89 39.97 16.65
CA ARG A 145 19.13 38.85 17.19
C ARG A 145 17.94 39.38 17.97
N ILE A 146 16.74 38.95 17.61
CA ILE A 146 15.50 39.39 18.25
C ILE A 146 14.73 38.16 18.71
N LEU A 147 14.35 38.16 19.97
CA LEU A 147 13.55 37.10 20.57
C LEU A 147 12.25 37.66 21.12
N PHE A 148 11.13 37.06 20.73
CA PHE A 148 9.81 37.35 21.27
C PHE A 148 9.35 36.28 22.25
N THR A 149 8.72 36.70 23.34
CA THR A 149 8.10 35.78 24.31
C THR A 149 6.62 35.59 24.01
N ALA A 150 6.28 34.49 23.35
CA ALA A 150 4.93 33.97 23.14
C ALA A 150 4.44 33.18 24.37
N SER A 151 3.52 32.23 24.20
CA SER A 151 3.04 31.35 25.27
C SER A 151 2.23 30.18 24.70
N ALA A 152 2.21 29.05 25.41
CA ALA A 152 1.28 27.94 25.15
C ALA A 152 -0.18 28.40 25.12
N ALA A 153 -0.58 29.38 25.95
CA ALA A 153 -1.93 29.96 25.90
C ALA A 153 -2.23 30.62 24.55
N GLY A 154 -1.23 31.25 23.93
CA GLY A 154 -1.37 31.80 22.58
C GLY A 154 -1.50 30.70 21.52
N ILE A 155 -0.70 29.63 21.63
CA ILE A 155 -0.64 28.55 20.63
C ILE A 155 -1.91 27.69 20.66
N TYR A 156 -2.36 27.31 21.86
CA TYR A 156 -3.42 26.31 22.05
C TYR A 156 -4.74 26.89 22.54
N GLY A 157 -4.75 28.16 22.96
CA GLY A 157 -5.86 28.77 23.69
C GLY A 157 -5.83 28.41 25.19
N ASN A 158 -6.35 29.31 26.02
CA ASN A 158 -6.57 29.04 27.44
C ASN A 158 -7.80 29.79 27.97
N PHE A 159 -8.57 29.15 28.86
CA PHE A 159 -9.79 29.73 29.40
C PHE A 159 -9.48 31.01 30.19
N GLY A 160 -10.26 32.07 29.95
CA GLY A 160 -10.11 33.35 30.65
C GLY A 160 -8.94 34.23 30.18
N GLN A 161 -8.28 33.86 29.07
CA GLN A 161 -7.07 34.55 28.59
C GLN A 161 -7.18 34.99 27.12
N ALA A 162 -8.36 35.41 26.65
CA ALA A 162 -8.56 35.77 25.24
C ALA A 162 -7.64 36.90 24.75
N ASN A 163 -7.54 38.00 25.51
CA ASN A 163 -6.62 39.13 25.27
C ASN A 163 -5.15 38.69 25.25
N TYR A 164 -4.73 37.91 26.24
CA TYR A 164 -3.36 37.44 26.40
C TYR A 164 -2.97 36.44 25.29
N SER A 165 -3.85 35.50 24.98
CA SER A 165 -3.65 34.50 23.92
C SER A 165 -3.51 35.18 22.55
N MET A 166 -4.37 36.16 22.25
CA MET A 166 -4.28 36.99 21.05
C MET A 166 -2.92 37.71 20.99
N ALA A 167 -2.52 38.37 22.07
CA ALA A 167 -1.24 39.09 22.11
C ALA A 167 -0.05 38.15 21.89
N LYS A 168 -0.02 37.00 22.56
CA LYS A 168 1.10 36.06 22.50
C LYS A 168 1.23 35.36 21.15
N LEU A 169 0.12 34.98 20.50
CA LEU A 169 0.19 34.41 19.14
C LEU A 169 0.42 35.50 18.09
N GLY A 170 -0.06 36.72 18.31
CA GLY A 170 0.22 37.89 17.47
C GLY A 170 1.72 38.19 17.38
N LEU A 171 2.47 37.99 18.46
CA LEU A 171 3.93 38.11 18.46
C LEU A 171 4.63 37.06 17.59
N VAL A 172 4.06 35.85 17.46
CA VAL A 172 4.58 34.83 16.52
C VAL A 172 4.36 35.28 15.08
N GLY A 173 3.17 35.79 14.75
CA GLY A 173 2.87 36.37 13.44
C GLY A 173 3.80 37.55 13.10
N PHE A 174 4.08 38.41 14.08
CA PHE A 174 5.02 39.53 13.92
C PHE A 174 6.46 39.04 13.70
N ALA A 175 6.91 38.06 14.49
CA ALA A 175 8.23 37.44 14.33
C ALA A 175 8.43 36.80 12.94
N ASN A 176 7.40 36.15 12.40
CA ASN A 176 7.44 35.51 11.08
C ASN A 176 7.78 36.51 9.97
N THR A 177 7.13 37.68 9.96
CA THR A 177 7.40 38.73 8.95
C THR A 177 8.78 39.34 9.13
N LEU A 178 9.16 39.70 10.37
CA LEU A 178 10.47 40.28 10.64
C LEU A 178 11.63 39.34 10.31
N ALA A 179 11.46 38.02 10.50
CA ALA A 179 12.43 37.02 10.10
C ALA A 179 12.71 37.03 8.59
N ILE A 180 11.69 37.35 7.77
CA ILE A 180 11.83 37.48 6.31
C ILE A 180 12.54 38.79 5.96
N GLU A 181 12.08 39.91 6.52
CA GLU A 181 12.65 41.24 6.24
C GLU A 181 14.12 41.36 6.71
N GLY A 182 14.45 40.76 7.85
CA GLY A 182 15.77 40.85 8.49
C GLY A 182 16.83 39.93 7.88
N ARG A 183 16.44 38.84 7.21
CA ARG A 183 17.36 37.77 6.79
C ARG A 183 18.54 38.25 5.97
N LYS A 184 18.30 39.12 4.97
CA LYS A 184 19.35 39.67 4.09
C LYS A 184 20.37 40.55 4.82
N LYS A 185 20.05 40.98 6.03
CA LYS A 185 20.89 41.85 6.87
C LYS A 185 21.40 41.13 8.12
N ASN A 186 21.31 39.79 8.16
CA ASN A 186 21.71 38.96 9.30
C ASN A 186 21.01 39.41 10.61
N ILE A 187 19.76 39.86 10.49
CA ILE A 187 18.86 40.06 11.62
C ILE A 187 17.99 38.82 11.70
N LEU A 188 18.24 37.99 12.71
CA LEU A 188 17.50 36.75 12.92
C LEU A 188 16.49 36.95 14.05
N VAL A 189 15.25 36.60 13.75
CA VAL A 189 14.10 36.80 14.64
C VAL A 189 13.48 35.45 14.95
N ASN A 190 13.24 35.15 16.23
CA ASN A 190 12.61 33.91 16.71
C ASN A 190 11.61 34.20 17.83
N ALA A 191 10.80 33.20 18.17
CA ALA A 191 9.89 33.24 19.31
C ALA A 191 10.06 32.01 20.22
N ILE A 192 9.88 32.20 21.52
CA ILE A 192 9.76 31.12 22.51
C ILE A 192 8.39 31.18 23.20
N ALA A 193 7.83 30.03 23.52
CA ALA A 193 6.67 29.84 24.36
C ALA A 193 7.12 29.16 25.66
N PRO A 194 7.50 29.94 26.68
CA PRO A 194 8.10 29.39 27.88
C PRO A 194 7.06 28.82 28.86
N ILE A 195 7.50 27.82 29.62
CA ILE A 195 6.84 27.27 30.80
C ILE A 195 7.81 27.43 31.98
N ALA A 196 7.55 28.39 32.86
CA ALA A 196 8.37 28.64 34.04
C ALA A 196 7.50 29.07 35.22
N GLY A 197 7.89 28.62 36.42
CA GLY A 197 7.39 29.10 37.68
C GLY A 197 7.74 30.58 37.86
N SER A 198 6.71 31.40 38.06
CA SER A 198 6.83 32.82 38.37
C SER A 198 5.65 33.27 39.22
N ARG A 199 5.72 34.51 39.71
CA ARG A 199 4.59 35.18 40.38
C ARG A 199 3.28 35.15 39.58
N MET A 200 3.36 34.96 38.26
CA MET A 200 2.18 34.85 37.36
C MET A 200 1.58 33.43 37.32
N THR A 201 2.33 32.38 37.64
CA THR A 201 1.87 30.98 37.60
C THR A 201 1.61 30.37 38.98
N GLU A 202 2.07 31.04 40.05
CA GLU A 202 1.85 30.67 41.46
C GLU A 202 0.37 30.56 41.85
N THR A 203 -0.53 31.25 41.15
CA THR A 203 -1.98 31.20 41.41
C THR A 203 -2.66 29.94 40.88
N ILE A 204 -1.97 29.15 40.05
CA ILE A 204 -2.57 28.02 39.30
C ILE A 204 -1.87 26.69 39.61
N LEU A 205 -0.56 26.70 39.89
CA LEU A 205 0.25 25.48 40.06
C LEU A 205 0.60 25.21 41.54
N PRO A 206 0.71 23.94 41.97
CA PRO A 206 1.25 23.57 43.27
C PRO A 206 2.67 24.10 43.46
N LYS A 207 3.04 24.45 44.70
CA LYS A 207 4.33 25.07 45.02
C LYS A 207 5.53 24.22 44.56
N GLU A 208 5.44 22.91 44.71
CA GLU A 208 6.49 21.97 44.31
C GLU A 208 6.75 22.00 42.80
N VAL A 209 5.69 22.20 42.01
CA VAL A 209 5.77 22.32 40.55
C VAL A 209 6.34 23.68 40.14
N VAL A 210 5.93 24.75 40.82
CA VAL A 210 6.49 26.10 40.61
C VAL A 210 7.99 26.12 40.89
N ASP A 211 8.42 25.53 42.01
CA ASP A 211 9.82 25.46 42.42
C ASP A 211 10.67 24.61 41.44
N ALA A 212 10.07 23.58 40.82
CA ALA A 212 10.73 22.75 39.82
C ALA A 212 10.85 23.42 38.44
N LEU A 213 9.90 24.28 38.06
CA LEU A 213 9.88 24.97 36.77
C LEU A 213 10.76 26.23 36.75
N ARG A 214 12.04 26.05 37.04
CA ARG A 214 12.98 27.16 37.18
C ARG A 214 13.17 27.96 35.87
N PRO A 215 13.16 29.31 35.90
CA PRO A 215 13.49 30.15 34.74
C PRO A 215 14.84 29.84 34.09
N GLU A 216 15.80 29.33 34.88
CA GLU A 216 17.13 28.93 34.40
C GLU A 216 17.10 27.79 33.37
N TYR A 217 16.00 27.03 33.27
CA TYR A 217 15.85 25.99 32.25
C TYR A 217 15.38 26.53 30.90
N VAL A 218 14.95 27.80 30.84
CA VAL A 218 14.54 28.48 29.60
C VAL A 218 15.66 29.32 29.01
N SER A 219 16.39 30.03 29.86
CA SER A 219 17.45 30.97 29.45
C SER A 219 18.51 30.40 28.50
N PRO A 220 18.96 29.13 28.62
CA PRO A 220 19.92 28.56 27.66
C PRO A 220 19.42 28.57 26.21
N LEU A 221 18.14 28.27 25.97
CA LEU A 221 17.57 28.34 24.62
C LEU A 221 17.48 29.77 24.12
N ALA A 222 17.04 30.70 24.98
CA ALA A 222 16.99 32.12 24.65
C ALA A 222 18.38 32.67 24.27
N ALA A 223 19.41 32.30 25.03
CA ALA A 223 20.80 32.65 24.74
C ALA A 223 21.27 32.03 23.41
N TRP A 224 21.04 30.74 23.18
CA TRP A 224 21.40 30.08 21.92
C TRP A 224 20.77 30.78 20.71
N LEU A 225 19.47 31.08 20.75
CA LEU A 225 18.77 31.80 19.67
C LEU A 225 19.29 33.23 19.47
N CYS A 226 20.00 33.79 20.46
CA CYS A 226 20.63 35.11 20.39
C CYS A 226 22.14 35.07 20.13
N HIS A 227 22.73 33.89 19.96
CA HIS A 227 24.15 33.74 19.68
C HIS A 227 24.47 33.99 18.20
N GLU A 228 25.69 34.41 17.89
CA GLU A 228 26.07 34.74 16.51
C GLU A 228 26.12 33.50 15.60
N ASP A 229 26.54 32.35 16.15
CA ASP A 229 26.57 31.08 15.42
C ASP A 229 25.18 30.53 15.09
N CYS A 230 24.14 30.92 15.83
CA CYS A 230 22.79 30.42 15.56
C CYS A 230 22.27 31.01 14.24
N GLN A 231 21.86 30.14 13.33
CA GLN A 231 21.30 30.49 12.02
C GLN A 231 19.76 30.36 11.96
N GLU A 232 19.13 30.01 13.08
CA GLU A 232 17.69 29.83 13.16
C GLU A 232 16.96 31.18 13.05
N THR A 233 15.91 31.26 12.23
CA THR A 233 15.04 32.43 12.14
C THR A 233 13.64 32.06 11.66
N GLY A 234 12.61 32.76 12.14
CA GLY A 234 11.21 32.45 11.88
C GLY A 234 10.73 31.21 12.62
N ALA A 235 11.44 30.81 13.68
CA ALA A 235 11.11 29.62 14.46
C ALA A 235 10.34 29.97 15.73
N LEU A 236 9.47 29.04 16.13
CA LEU A 236 8.77 29.02 17.40
C LEU A 236 9.23 27.79 18.19
N PHE A 237 9.61 27.99 19.45
CA PHE A 237 9.98 26.89 20.34
C PHE A 237 9.15 26.88 21.62
N GLU A 238 8.67 25.73 22.03
CA GLU A 238 8.21 25.49 23.41
C GLU A 238 9.39 25.10 24.29
N VAL A 239 9.44 25.63 25.51
CA VAL A 239 10.58 25.44 26.40
C VAL A 239 10.21 25.56 27.88
N GLY A 240 10.65 24.61 28.71
CA GLY A 240 10.45 24.65 30.16
C GLY A 240 10.72 23.31 30.83
N GLY A 241 11.07 23.31 32.12
CA GLY A 241 11.32 22.08 32.88
C GLY A 241 12.41 21.16 32.30
N GLY A 242 13.34 21.69 31.51
CA GLY A 242 14.37 20.93 30.79
C GLY A 242 13.95 20.41 29.40
N PHE A 243 12.70 20.59 29.00
CA PHE A 243 12.19 20.27 27.67
C PHE A 243 12.33 21.45 26.71
N MET A 244 12.69 21.18 25.45
CA MET A 244 12.79 22.15 24.36
C MET A 244 12.31 21.50 23.06
N ALA A 245 11.33 22.07 22.38
CA ALA A 245 10.82 21.56 21.11
C ALA A 245 10.50 22.69 20.12
N LYS A 246 10.70 22.44 18.83
CA LYS A 246 10.35 23.37 17.75
C LYS A 246 8.94 23.06 17.24
N LEU A 247 8.13 24.10 17.04
CA LEU A 247 6.79 24.00 16.47
C LEU A 247 6.79 24.51 15.02
N ARG A 248 5.90 23.96 14.21
CA ARG A 248 5.63 24.41 12.84
C ARG A 248 4.19 24.11 12.44
N TRP A 249 3.70 24.80 11.42
CA TRP A 249 2.41 24.49 10.82
C TRP A 249 2.44 23.18 10.03
N GLU A 250 1.34 22.43 10.12
CA GLU A 250 1.04 21.28 9.29
C GLU A 250 -0.30 21.51 8.60
N ARG A 251 -0.36 21.24 7.30
CA ARG A 251 -1.55 21.41 6.48
C ARG A 251 -1.88 20.10 5.80
N THR A 252 -3.14 19.66 5.90
CA THR A 252 -3.65 18.50 5.15
C THR A 252 -3.39 18.66 3.65
N ARG A 253 -3.42 17.56 2.89
CA ARG A 253 -3.41 17.66 1.42
C ARG A 253 -4.65 18.39 0.89
N GLY A 254 -5.72 18.39 1.68
CA GLY A 254 -7.00 18.99 1.35
C GLY A 254 -7.71 18.26 0.21
N LYS A 255 -8.81 18.86 -0.25
CA LYS A 255 -9.56 18.43 -1.42
C LYS A 255 -9.57 19.57 -2.42
N VAL A 256 -9.10 19.30 -3.64
CA VAL A 256 -9.25 20.22 -4.77
C VAL A 256 -10.55 19.89 -5.49
N PHE A 257 -11.47 20.86 -5.52
CA PHE A 257 -12.66 20.79 -6.35
C PHE A 257 -12.36 21.47 -7.68
N LYS A 258 -12.45 20.73 -8.78
CA LYS A 258 -12.14 21.25 -10.12
C LYS A 258 -13.08 22.39 -10.49
N LEU A 259 -12.50 23.49 -10.95
CA LEU A 259 -13.26 24.65 -11.41
C LEU A 259 -14.03 24.31 -12.69
N GLY A 260 -15.14 25.01 -12.93
CA GLY A 260 -16.07 24.72 -14.03
C GLY A 260 -17.19 23.74 -13.66
N ARG A 261 -17.19 23.21 -12.42
CA ARG A 261 -18.31 22.46 -11.84
C ARG A 261 -18.89 23.22 -10.65
N ALA A 262 -20.16 22.98 -10.33
CA ALA A 262 -20.75 23.50 -9.12
C ALA A 262 -20.08 22.90 -7.88
N ILE A 263 -19.66 23.74 -6.93
CA ILE A 263 -19.11 23.33 -5.64
C ILE A 263 -20.19 23.59 -4.58
N SER A 264 -20.87 22.53 -4.13
CA SER A 264 -21.95 22.65 -3.15
C SER A 264 -21.50 22.30 -1.72
N PRO A 265 -22.21 22.75 -0.67
CA PRO A 265 -21.95 22.32 0.70
C PRO A 265 -21.98 20.80 0.90
N GLU A 266 -22.86 20.08 0.20
CA GLU A 266 -22.96 18.62 0.25
C GLU A 266 -21.70 17.94 -0.33
N ALA A 267 -21.11 18.52 -1.37
CA ALA A 267 -19.84 18.03 -1.93
C ALA A 267 -18.67 18.22 -0.92
N VAL A 268 -18.68 19.33 -0.19
CA VAL A 268 -17.73 19.58 0.91
C VAL A 268 -17.94 18.58 2.04
N GLN A 269 -19.17 18.36 2.49
CA GLN A 269 -19.52 17.39 3.53
C GLN A 269 -19.08 15.98 3.16
N LYS A 270 -19.36 15.51 1.94
CA LYS A 270 -18.94 14.20 1.43
C LYS A 270 -17.42 14.04 1.38
N SER A 271 -16.69 15.14 1.24
CA SER A 271 -15.22 15.15 1.16
C SER A 271 -14.56 15.53 2.48
N TRP A 272 -15.31 15.65 3.58
CA TRP A 272 -14.81 16.24 4.82
C TRP A 272 -13.61 15.49 5.40
N GLU A 273 -13.62 14.16 5.34
CA GLU A 273 -12.49 13.32 5.77
C GLU A 273 -11.23 13.60 4.93
N SER A 274 -11.36 13.79 3.62
CA SER A 274 -10.23 14.16 2.75
C SER A 274 -9.73 15.58 3.02
N ILE A 275 -10.60 16.49 3.45
CA ILE A 275 -10.23 17.88 3.76
C ILE A 275 -9.48 17.95 5.10
N THR A 276 -9.94 17.18 6.09
CA THR A 276 -9.47 17.24 7.48
C THR A 276 -8.45 16.14 7.82
N GLY A 277 -8.24 15.18 6.94
CA GLY A 277 -7.28 14.09 7.11
C GLY A 277 -5.83 14.54 6.97
N PHE A 278 -5.01 14.26 8.00
CA PHE A 278 -3.59 14.60 8.04
C PHE A 278 -2.67 13.54 7.39
N THR A 279 -3.22 12.45 6.86
CA THR A 279 -2.44 11.44 6.14
C THR A 279 -1.72 12.07 4.94
N GLY A 280 -0.39 12.06 4.97
CA GLY A 280 0.44 12.66 3.93
C GLY A 280 0.41 14.19 3.89
N ALA A 281 0.15 14.85 5.02
CA ALA A 281 0.16 16.30 5.19
C ALA A 281 1.49 16.96 4.75
N THR A 282 1.42 18.28 4.60
CA THR A 282 2.50 19.15 4.11
C THR A 282 2.87 20.21 5.14
N HIS A 283 4.08 20.75 5.04
CA HIS A 283 4.58 21.82 5.92
C HIS A 283 4.94 23.06 5.09
N PRO A 284 3.94 23.85 4.64
CA PRO A 284 4.22 25.05 3.86
C PRO A 284 5.05 26.04 4.67
N THR A 285 6.15 26.53 4.08
CA THR A 285 7.13 27.42 4.73
C THR A 285 6.97 28.89 4.35
N ASP A 286 6.16 29.18 3.33
CA ASP A 286 5.93 30.52 2.80
C ASP A 286 4.54 30.61 2.12
N VAL A 287 4.14 31.84 1.77
CA VAL A 287 2.85 32.11 1.13
C VAL A 287 2.73 31.44 -0.24
N ALA A 288 3.81 31.34 -1.01
CA ALA A 288 3.80 30.77 -2.35
C ALA A 288 3.49 29.26 -2.33
N SER A 289 4.22 28.49 -1.51
CA SER A 289 3.96 27.07 -1.27
C SER A 289 2.58 26.83 -0.64
N GLY A 290 2.11 27.77 0.19
CA GLY A 290 0.73 27.79 0.68
C GLY A 290 -0.32 27.92 -0.44
N MET A 291 -0.04 28.66 -1.51
CA MET A 291 -1.01 28.91 -2.58
C MET A 291 -0.94 27.97 -3.77
N GLN A 292 0.10 27.13 -3.85
CA GLN A 292 0.32 26.22 -4.97
C GLN A 292 -0.93 25.40 -5.38
N PRO A 293 -1.67 24.72 -4.47
CA PRO A 293 -2.81 23.90 -4.88
C PRO A 293 -3.95 24.70 -5.53
N VAL A 294 -4.09 25.98 -5.17
CA VAL A 294 -5.10 26.88 -5.76
C VAL A 294 -4.65 27.29 -7.17
N MET A 295 -3.38 27.65 -7.34
CA MET A 295 -2.82 28.03 -8.65
C MET A 295 -2.83 26.86 -9.64
N ASP A 296 -2.54 25.65 -9.18
CA ASP A 296 -2.62 24.43 -9.99
C ASP A 296 -4.07 24.18 -10.47
N ASN A 297 -5.04 24.43 -9.59
CA ASN A 297 -6.45 24.24 -9.94
C ASN A 297 -6.95 25.30 -10.93
N LEU A 298 -6.52 26.56 -10.79
CA LEU A 298 -6.86 27.67 -11.68
C LEU A 298 -6.40 27.45 -13.13
N THR A 299 -5.24 26.81 -13.29
CA THR A 299 -4.66 26.54 -14.62
C THR A 299 -5.11 25.21 -15.22
N SER A 300 -5.69 24.32 -14.41
CA SER A 300 -6.19 23.03 -14.87
C SER A 300 -7.62 23.13 -15.43
N GLN A 301 -7.83 22.70 -16.67
CA GLN A 301 -9.17 22.49 -17.21
C GLN A 301 -9.76 21.18 -16.70
N SER A 302 -11.05 21.18 -16.32
CA SER A 302 -11.74 19.96 -15.93
C SER A 302 -11.97 19.06 -17.15
N LYS A 303 -11.71 17.77 -16.99
CA LYS A 303 -12.02 16.72 -17.99
C LYS A 303 -13.48 16.27 -17.98
N GLY A 304 -14.32 16.89 -17.14
CA GLY A 304 -15.74 16.57 -17.00
C GLY A 304 -16.03 15.47 -15.98
N GLY A 305 -17.30 15.07 -15.88
CA GLY A 305 -17.78 14.09 -14.91
C GLY A 305 -18.96 14.58 -14.09
N ASN A 306 -19.44 13.71 -13.21
CA ASN A 306 -20.61 13.90 -12.33
C ASN A 306 -20.41 13.14 -11.01
N GLU A 307 -21.49 12.90 -10.27
CA GLU A 307 -21.45 12.18 -8.98
C GLU A 307 -20.99 10.72 -9.10
N PHE A 308 -21.21 10.08 -10.26
CA PHE A 308 -20.83 8.69 -10.50
C PHE A 308 -19.40 8.57 -11.04
N ILE A 309 -18.96 9.54 -11.86
CA ILE A 309 -17.65 9.49 -12.51
C ILE A 309 -16.98 10.85 -12.41
N ASP A 310 -15.89 10.93 -11.67
CA ASP A 310 -14.98 12.06 -11.71
C ASP A 310 -13.83 11.77 -12.69
N VAL A 311 -13.96 12.25 -13.94
CA VAL A 311 -12.99 11.96 -15.02
C VAL A 311 -11.60 12.50 -14.65
N ASP A 312 -11.54 13.64 -13.96
CA ASP A 312 -10.30 14.25 -13.51
C ASP A 312 -9.53 13.37 -12.51
N ALA A 313 -10.23 12.58 -11.69
CA ALA A 313 -9.63 11.67 -10.72
C ALA A 313 -9.34 10.29 -11.30
N ALA A 314 -10.23 9.79 -12.16
CA ALA A 314 -10.17 8.41 -12.65
C ALA A 314 -9.28 8.24 -13.89
N LEU A 315 -9.31 9.17 -14.85
CA LEU A 315 -8.64 9.00 -16.14
C LEU A 315 -7.11 8.95 -15.97
N GLY A 316 -6.49 7.88 -16.46
CA GLY A 316 -5.05 7.65 -16.35
C GLY A 316 -4.63 7.04 -15.01
N TYR A 317 -5.56 6.79 -14.08
CA TYR A 317 -5.24 6.13 -12.81
C TYR A 317 -4.63 4.76 -13.07
N GLU A 318 -3.46 4.52 -12.47
CA GLU A 318 -2.76 3.23 -12.50
C GLU A 318 -3.16 2.41 -11.28
N PHE A 319 -3.61 1.19 -11.52
CA PHE A 319 -3.95 0.25 -10.45
C PHE A 319 -2.67 -0.32 -9.82
N PRO A 320 -2.72 -0.68 -8.52
CA PRO A 320 -1.67 -1.46 -7.89
C PRO A 320 -1.37 -2.72 -8.70
N GLU A 321 -0.09 -3.05 -8.84
CA GLU A 321 0.31 -4.28 -9.52
C GLU A 321 -0.26 -5.52 -8.82
N THR A 322 -0.80 -6.44 -9.61
CA THR A 322 -1.26 -7.74 -9.13
C THR A 322 -0.47 -8.86 -9.79
N ARG A 323 -0.56 -10.06 -9.21
CA ARG A 323 0.10 -11.26 -9.71
C ARG A 323 -0.89 -12.40 -9.87
N SER A 324 -0.64 -13.23 -10.87
CA SER A 324 -1.32 -14.51 -11.06
C SER A 324 -0.34 -15.53 -11.62
N SER A 325 -0.78 -16.78 -11.71
CA SER A 325 -0.08 -17.83 -12.42
C SER A 325 -1.09 -18.75 -13.08
N TYR A 326 -0.65 -19.44 -14.11
CA TYR A 326 -1.41 -20.53 -14.71
C TYR A 326 -0.47 -21.66 -15.13
N ASP A 327 -1.03 -22.84 -15.25
CA ASP A 327 -0.38 -24.03 -15.77
C ASP A 327 -1.24 -24.74 -16.83
N GLU A 328 -0.79 -25.91 -17.28
CA GLU A 328 -1.46 -26.72 -18.29
C GLU A 328 -2.89 -27.10 -17.87
N ARG A 329 -3.16 -27.30 -16.56
CA ARG A 329 -4.50 -27.62 -16.05
C ARG A 329 -5.45 -26.45 -16.28
N ASP A 330 -5.04 -25.23 -15.94
CA ASP A 330 -5.87 -24.04 -16.10
C ASP A 330 -6.22 -23.80 -17.59
N LEU A 331 -5.24 -24.04 -18.46
CA LEU A 331 -5.39 -23.89 -19.90
C LEU A 331 -6.31 -24.97 -20.50
N SER A 332 -6.16 -26.24 -20.10
CA SER A 332 -7.05 -27.32 -20.52
C SER A 332 -8.48 -27.09 -20.03
N LEU A 333 -8.64 -26.64 -18.78
CA LEU A 333 -9.94 -26.30 -18.20
C LEU A 333 -10.63 -25.17 -18.98
N TYR A 334 -9.89 -24.13 -19.34
CA TYR A 334 -10.41 -23.07 -20.19
C TYR A 334 -10.81 -23.60 -21.58
N ALA A 335 -9.95 -24.40 -22.22
CA ALA A 335 -10.20 -24.94 -23.55
C ALA A 335 -11.49 -25.77 -23.59
N LEU A 336 -11.69 -26.67 -22.62
CA LEU A 336 -12.95 -27.41 -22.44
C LEU A 336 -14.12 -26.46 -22.13
N GLY A 337 -13.89 -25.47 -21.27
CA GLY A 337 -14.87 -24.45 -20.89
C GLY A 337 -15.33 -23.55 -22.04
N VAL A 338 -14.60 -23.51 -23.15
CA VAL A 338 -15.04 -22.85 -24.38
C VAL A 338 -15.46 -23.83 -25.47
N GLY A 339 -15.47 -25.15 -25.22
CA GLY A 339 -16.00 -26.18 -26.14
C GLY A 339 -14.96 -26.92 -26.98
N ALA A 340 -13.66 -26.83 -26.66
CA ALA A 340 -12.65 -27.59 -27.39
C ALA A 340 -12.70 -29.09 -27.06
N ALA A 341 -12.19 -29.91 -27.99
CA ALA A 341 -11.97 -31.34 -27.82
C ALA A 341 -13.24 -32.15 -27.51
N GLN A 342 -14.38 -31.75 -28.11
CA GLN A 342 -15.63 -32.53 -28.01
C GLN A 342 -15.50 -33.92 -28.65
N ASP A 343 -14.79 -34.01 -29.77
CA ASP A 343 -14.43 -35.26 -30.41
C ASP A 343 -13.02 -35.69 -29.95
N PRO A 344 -12.88 -36.78 -29.17
CA PRO A 344 -11.58 -37.25 -28.71
C PRO A 344 -10.68 -37.76 -29.85
N LEU A 345 -11.21 -37.93 -31.06
CA LEU A 345 -10.44 -38.29 -32.26
C LEU A 345 -9.92 -37.07 -33.04
N ASP A 346 -10.39 -35.85 -32.72
CA ASP A 346 -9.88 -34.62 -33.33
C ASP A 346 -8.53 -34.24 -32.70
N THR A 347 -7.46 -34.82 -33.26
CA THR A 347 -6.07 -34.53 -32.85
C THR A 347 -5.72 -33.03 -32.88
N LYS A 348 -6.39 -32.22 -33.72
CA LYS A 348 -6.15 -30.77 -33.77
C LYS A 348 -6.76 -30.01 -32.60
N GLU A 349 -7.80 -30.53 -31.96
CA GLU A 349 -8.32 -29.92 -30.74
C GLU A 349 -7.76 -30.59 -29.48
N LEU A 350 -7.33 -31.85 -29.56
CA LEU A 350 -6.67 -32.56 -28.47
C LEU A 350 -5.42 -31.83 -27.96
N GLN A 351 -4.68 -31.14 -28.84
CA GLN A 351 -3.50 -30.34 -28.48
C GLN A 351 -3.78 -29.21 -27.47
N TYR A 352 -5.04 -28.81 -27.30
CA TYR A 352 -5.45 -27.75 -26.36
C TYR A 352 -5.72 -28.25 -24.95
N VAL A 353 -5.91 -29.56 -24.78
CA VAL A 353 -6.37 -30.17 -23.51
C VAL A 353 -5.44 -31.27 -23.01
N TYR A 354 -4.56 -31.80 -23.86
CA TYR A 354 -3.65 -32.90 -23.53
C TYR A 354 -2.18 -32.46 -23.58
N GLU A 355 -1.55 -32.44 -22.41
CA GLU A 355 -0.20 -31.94 -22.18
C GLU A 355 0.90 -32.78 -22.85
N LEU A 356 0.63 -34.06 -23.15
CA LEU A 356 1.56 -34.98 -23.84
C LEU A 356 1.26 -35.14 -25.34
N HIS A 357 0.51 -34.23 -25.94
CA HIS A 357 0.21 -34.27 -27.37
C HIS A 357 1.49 -34.31 -28.23
N GLY A 358 1.53 -35.18 -29.26
CA GLY A 358 2.73 -35.46 -30.04
C GLY A 358 3.32 -34.26 -30.80
N GLU A 359 2.50 -33.26 -31.12
CA GLU A 359 2.93 -31.98 -31.75
C GLU A 359 3.09 -30.82 -30.75
N GLY A 360 3.05 -31.15 -29.45
CA GLY A 360 3.12 -30.22 -28.32
C GLY A 360 1.75 -29.70 -27.87
N PHE A 361 1.66 -29.34 -26.59
CA PHE A 361 0.51 -28.66 -25.99
C PHE A 361 0.48 -27.19 -26.38
N ARG A 362 -0.69 -26.69 -26.83
CA ARG A 362 -0.83 -25.30 -27.29
C ARG A 362 -2.01 -24.61 -26.60
N PRO A 363 -1.78 -23.49 -25.88
CA PRO A 363 -2.87 -22.78 -25.24
C PRO A 363 -3.79 -22.09 -26.26
N LEU A 364 -5.10 -22.03 -25.98
CA LEU A 364 -6.00 -21.18 -26.76
C LEU A 364 -5.70 -19.69 -26.50
N PRO A 365 -5.51 -18.85 -27.55
CA PRO A 365 -5.10 -17.46 -27.41
C PRO A 365 -6.07 -16.61 -26.58
N THR A 366 -7.36 -16.89 -26.70
CA THR A 366 -8.42 -16.18 -25.97
C THR A 366 -8.35 -16.40 -24.46
N TYR A 367 -7.58 -17.37 -23.95
CA TYR A 367 -7.25 -17.47 -22.53
C TYR A 367 -6.56 -16.21 -22.00
N GLY A 368 -5.86 -15.46 -22.86
CA GLY A 368 -5.12 -14.24 -22.48
C GLY A 368 -5.97 -13.16 -21.78
N VAL A 369 -7.30 -13.20 -21.91
CA VAL A 369 -8.22 -12.32 -21.17
C VAL A 369 -8.41 -12.73 -19.71
N ILE A 370 -8.32 -14.03 -19.40
CA ILE A 370 -8.71 -14.60 -18.11
C ILE A 370 -7.86 -14.04 -16.96
N PRO A 371 -6.50 -14.07 -17.01
CA PRO A 371 -5.70 -13.52 -15.92
C PRO A 371 -5.94 -12.02 -15.68
N ALA A 372 -6.15 -11.25 -16.76
CA ALA A 372 -6.41 -9.82 -16.68
C ALA A 372 -7.78 -9.52 -16.05
N LEU A 373 -8.83 -10.23 -16.46
CA LEU A 373 -10.16 -10.09 -15.88
C LEU A 373 -10.17 -10.49 -14.40
N ASN A 374 -9.56 -11.62 -14.07
CA ASN A 374 -9.48 -12.11 -12.68
C ASN A 374 -8.77 -11.08 -11.79
N SER A 375 -7.73 -10.42 -12.29
CA SER A 375 -7.07 -9.31 -11.60
C SER A 375 -8.03 -8.15 -11.33
N VAL A 376 -8.80 -7.71 -12.33
CA VAL A 376 -9.77 -6.61 -12.18
C VAL A 376 -10.89 -6.98 -11.20
N LEU A 377 -11.47 -8.19 -11.34
CA LEU A 377 -12.51 -8.69 -10.44
C LEU A 377 -12.02 -8.82 -9.00
N LYS A 378 -10.79 -9.31 -8.79
CA LYS A 378 -10.18 -9.41 -7.47
C LYS A 378 -10.02 -8.03 -6.81
N MET A 379 -9.49 -7.04 -7.55
CA MET A 379 -9.37 -5.67 -7.03
C MET A 379 -10.73 -5.08 -6.65
N SER A 380 -11.75 -5.28 -7.49
CA SER A 380 -13.11 -4.85 -7.18
C SER A 380 -13.67 -5.52 -5.93
N ALA A 381 -13.45 -6.83 -5.74
CA ALA A 381 -13.89 -7.59 -4.57
C ALA A 381 -13.19 -7.14 -3.27
N GLU A 382 -11.95 -6.66 -3.38
CA GLU A 382 -11.19 -6.06 -2.27
C GLU A 382 -11.55 -4.59 -2.01
N GLY A 383 -12.54 -4.02 -2.72
CA GLY A 383 -12.93 -2.61 -2.61
C GLY A 383 -11.92 -1.64 -3.22
N LYS A 384 -10.94 -2.14 -3.97
CA LYS A 384 -9.89 -1.34 -4.62
C LYS A 384 -10.39 -0.90 -6.00
N GLN A 385 -11.08 0.23 -6.04
CA GLN A 385 -11.51 0.87 -7.29
C GLN A 385 -10.68 2.12 -7.60
N ALA A 386 -10.69 2.55 -8.86
CA ALA A 386 -10.06 3.81 -9.24
C ALA A 386 -10.78 4.99 -8.54
N PRO A 387 -10.04 5.98 -8.01
CA PRO A 387 -10.63 7.16 -7.40
C PRO A 387 -11.50 7.89 -8.42
N GLY A 388 -12.68 8.32 -7.98
CA GLY A 388 -13.64 9.01 -8.85
C GLY A 388 -14.65 8.10 -9.54
N LEU A 389 -14.49 6.76 -9.53
CA LEU A 389 -15.52 5.84 -10.01
C LEU A 389 -16.44 5.44 -8.84
N ASN A 390 -17.63 6.03 -8.77
CA ASN A 390 -18.58 5.92 -7.66
C ASN A 390 -19.90 5.27 -8.12
N TYR A 391 -19.85 4.06 -8.65
CA TYR A 391 -21.03 3.31 -9.08
C TYR A 391 -20.91 1.83 -8.72
N GLY A 392 -22.03 1.19 -8.42
CA GLY A 392 -22.10 -0.24 -8.13
C GLY A 392 -22.07 -1.10 -9.40
N LEU A 393 -21.78 -2.40 -9.20
CA LEU A 393 -21.77 -3.40 -10.27
C LEU A 393 -23.15 -3.56 -10.96
N ASP A 394 -24.24 -3.16 -10.30
CA ASP A 394 -25.60 -3.17 -10.83
C ASP A 394 -25.78 -2.26 -12.06
N ARG A 395 -24.89 -1.28 -12.24
CA ARG A 395 -24.88 -0.35 -13.38
C ARG A 395 -23.93 -0.74 -14.50
N VAL A 396 -23.11 -1.77 -14.28
CA VAL A 396 -21.99 -2.13 -15.15
C VAL A 396 -22.39 -3.25 -16.10
N LEU A 397 -22.19 -3.02 -17.40
CA LEU A 397 -22.22 -4.06 -18.40
C LEU A 397 -20.86 -4.19 -19.08
N HIS A 398 -20.40 -5.42 -19.29
CA HIS A 398 -19.26 -5.69 -20.15
C HIS A 398 -19.70 -5.51 -21.61
N GLY A 399 -19.35 -4.39 -22.23
CA GLY A 399 -19.83 -4.01 -23.55
C GLY A 399 -18.94 -4.51 -24.69
N GLU A 400 -17.63 -4.28 -24.58
CA GLU A 400 -16.65 -4.65 -25.61
C GLU A 400 -15.39 -5.24 -24.96
N GLN A 401 -14.76 -6.18 -25.66
CA GLN A 401 -13.50 -6.79 -25.28
C GLN A 401 -12.50 -6.70 -26.42
N TYR A 402 -11.27 -6.29 -26.11
CA TYR A 402 -10.12 -6.45 -26.98
C TYR A 402 -9.03 -7.23 -26.27
N THR A 403 -8.44 -8.21 -26.95
CA THR A 403 -7.31 -9.01 -26.45
C THR A 403 -6.28 -9.14 -27.56
N GLU A 404 -5.03 -8.79 -27.24
CA GLU A 404 -3.88 -8.87 -28.15
C GLU A 404 -2.77 -9.68 -27.52
N LEU A 405 -2.32 -10.69 -28.25
CA LEU A 405 -1.21 -11.55 -27.89
C LEU A 405 0.04 -10.91 -28.48
N LEU A 406 0.92 -10.41 -27.61
CA LEU A 406 2.19 -9.82 -28.04
C LEU A 406 3.20 -10.90 -28.40
N ARG A 407 2.99 -12.12 -27.86
CA ARG A 407 3.65 -13.37 -28.23
C ARG A 407 2.76 -14.56 -27.86
N PRO A 408 2.97 -15.75 -28.43
CA PRO A 408 2.23 -16.95 -28.06
C PRO A 408 2.28 -17.22 -26.55
N LEU A 409 1.17 -17.70 -25.98
CA LEU A 409 1.11 -18.07 -24.58
C LEU A 409 2.01 -19.30 -24.32
N PRO A 410 2.89 -19.26 -23.30
CA PRO A 410 3.57 -20.47 -22.84
C PRO A 410 2.57 -21.45 -22.19
N ALA A 411 2.96 -22.72 -22.03
CA ALA A 411 2.15 -23.75 -21.37
C ALA A 411 1.95 -23.49 -19.87
N LYS A 412 2.80 -22.67 -19.26
CA LYS A 412 2.69 -22.18 -17.89
C LYS A 412 3.42 -20.85 -17.76
N ALA A 413 2.92 -19.97 -16.91
CA ALA A 413 3.62 -18.74 -16.57
C ALA A 413 3.19 -18.20 -15.21
N THR A 414 4.08 -17.43 -14.61
CA THR A 414 3.73 -16.47 -13.56
C THR A 414 3.63 -15.10 -14.20
N LEU A 415 2.56 -14.36 -13.90
CA LEU A 415 2.26 -13.07 -14.52
C LEU A 415 2.28 -11.93 -13.50
N ARG A 416 2.68 -10.75 -13.98
CA ARG A 416 2.47 -9.46 -13.33
C ARG A 416 1.51 -8.65 -14.18
N HIS A 417 0.48 -8.07 -13.58
CA HIS A 417 -0.52 -7.26 -14.29
C HIS A 417 -0.38 -5.79 -13.92
N LYS A 418 -0.36 -4.94 -14.94
CA LYS A 418 -0.45 -3.49 -14.78
C LYS A 418 -1.73 -3.02 -15.46
N GLY A 419 -2.66 -2.54 -14.64
CA GLY A 419 -3.93 -2.00 -15.08
C GLY A 419 -3.93 -0.48 -15.04
N ARG A 420 -4.67 0.16 -15.95
CA ARG A 420 -4.99 1.59 -15.87
C ARG A 420 -6.35 1.91 -16.45
N ILE A 421 -6.97 3.00 -15.98
CA ILE A 421 -8.11 3.59 -16.67
C ILE A 421 -7.60 4.32 -17.91
N LYS A 422 -7.78 3.69 -19.07
CA LYS A 422 -7.25 4.17 -20.34
C LYS A 422 -8.05 5.36 -20.87
N ASP A 423 -9.37 5.20 -20.93
CA ASP A 423 -10.29 6.19 -21.51
C ASP A 423 -11.61 6.22 -20.73
N ILE A 424 -12.28 7.37 -20.73
CA ILE A 424 -13.63 7.57 -20.21
C ILE A 424 -14.40 8.47 -21.18
N PHE A 425 -15.60 8.03 -21.60
CA PHE A 425 -16.41 8.75 -22.59
C PHE A 425 -17.86 8.95 -22.12
N ASP A 426 -18.44 10.09 -22.52
CA ASP A 426 -19.84 10.42 -22.29
C ASP A 426 -20.71 9.90 -23.44
N LYS A 427 -21.54 8.89 -23.19
CA LYS A 427 -22.49 8.31 -24.16
C LYS A 427 -23.92 8.80 -23.87
N GLY A 428 -24.08 10.10 -23.63
CA GLY A 428 -25.38 10.73 -23.41
C GLY A 428 -25.87 10.43 -22.01
N LYS A 429 -26.91 9.61 -21.82
CA LYS A 429 -27.35 9.23 -20.46
C LYS A 429 -26.44 8.20 -19.77
N ASN A 430 -25.45 7.65 -20.46
CA ASN A 430 -24.57 6.59 -19.96
C ASN A 430 -23.11 6.96 -20.16
N ALA A 431 -22.20 6.26 -19.49
CA ALA A 431 -20.77 6.41 -19.67
C ALA A 431 -20.13 5.14 -20.21
N LEU A 432 -18.93 5.29 -20.78
CA LEU A 432 -18.08 4.17 -21.17
C LEU A 432 -16.73 4.34 -20.49
N VAL A 433 -16.26 3.30 -19.79
CA VAL A 433 -14.96 3.28 -19.10
C VAL A 433 -14.12 2.15 -19.68
N VAL A 434 -12.95 2.50 -20.23
CA VAL A 434 -12.01 1.55 -20.82
C VAL A 434 -10.89 1.29 -19.81
N THR A 435 -10.79 0.04 -19.35
CA THR A 435 -9.68 -0.41 -18.49
C THR A 435 -8.70 -1.19 -19.35
N GLU A 436 -7.47 -0.71 -19.45
CA GLU A 436 -6.39 -1.44 -20.12
C GLU A 436 -5.59 -2.22 -19.09
N VAL A 437 -5.31 -3.50 -19.37
CA VAL A 437 -4.46 -4.36 -18.54
C VAL A 437 -3.40 -4.99 -19.42
N THR A 438 -2.14 -4.70 -19.15
CA THR A 438 -1.01 -5.40 -19.76
C THR A 438 -0.45 -6.44 -18.77
N SER A 439 -0.36 -7.68 -19.22
CA SER A 439 0.20 -8.80 -18.46
C SER A 439 1.62 -9.09 -18.93
N TYR A 440 2.54 -9.14 -17.99
CA TYR A 440 3.96 -9.38 -18.21
C TYR A 440 4.34 -10.74 -17.64
N ASP A 441 5.26 -11.43 -18.29
CA ASP A 441 5.90 -12.60 -17.73
C ASP A 441 6.79 -12.18 -16.56
N ALA A 442 6.55 -12.77 -15.39
CA ALA A 442 7.24 -12.38 -14.17
C ALA A 442 8.73 -12.79 -14.17
N GLN A 443 9.11 -13.78 -14.97
CA GLN A 443 10.50 -14.25 -15.07
C GLN A 443 11.31 -13.39 -16.02
N THR A 444 10.77 -13.09 -17.20
CA THR A 444 11.50 -12.33 -18.24
C THR A 444 11.29 -10.82 -18.16
N GLY A 445 10.17 -10.39 -17.56
CA GLY A 445 9.72 -8.99 -17.57
C GLY A 445 9.08 -8.54 -18.88
N GLU A 446 8.96 -9.43 -19.87
CA GLU A 446 8.44 -9.09 -21.20
C GLU A 446 6.91 -9.10 -21.23
N PRO A 447 6.27 -8.19 -21.98
CA PRO A 447 4.82 -8.15 -22.10
C PRO A 447 4.33 -9.36 -22.91
N LEU A 448 3.25 -9.99 -22.44
CA LEU A 448 2.69 -11.22 -23.02
C LEU A 448 1.33 -10.95 -23.67
N VAL A 449 0.42 -10.29 -22.94
CA VAL A 449 -0.95 -10.02 -23.40
C VAL A 449 -1.34 -8.60 -23.03
N ARG A 450 -2.00 -7.89 -23.95
CA ARG A 450 -2.71 -6.65 -23.67
C ARG A 450 -4.22 -6.87 -23.80
N ASN A 451 -4.97 -6.41 -22.81
CA ASN A 451 -6.42 -6.45 -22.82
C ASN A 451 -6.99 -5.03 -22.66
N GLU A 452 -8.09 -4.74 -23.36
CA GLU A 452 -8.93 -3.58 -23.09
C GLU A 452 -10.34 -4.08 -22.78
N ILE A 453 -10.76 -3.83 -21.54
CA ILE A 453 -12.07 -4.21 -21.00
C ILE A 453 -12.92 -2.95 -21.02
N THR A 454 -13.94 -2.93 -21.87
CA THR A 454 -14.82 -1.78 -22.03
C THR A 454 -16.11 -2.02 -21.26
N THR A 455 -16.31 -1.22 -20.22
CA THR A 455 -17.52 -1.26 -19.39
C THR A 455 -18.46 -0.11 -19.73
N PHE A 456 -19.74 -0.44 -19.89
CA PHE A 456 -20.81 0.53 -20.10
C PHE A 456 -21.51 0.76 -18.77
N VAL A 457 -21.52 2.01 -18.29
CA VAL A 457 -22.05 2.39 -16.98
C VAL A 457 -23.36 3.13 -17.18
N ARG A 458 -24.47 2.46 -16.82
CA ARG A 458 -25.83 2.97 -17.04
C ARG A 458 -26.16 4.15 -16.14
N GLY A 459 -26.69 5.22 -16.72
CA GLY A 459 -27.12 6.41 -15.97
C GLY A 459 -25.98 7.31 -15.48
N ALA A 460 -24.72 6.93 -15.74
CA ALA A 460 -23.56 7.68 -15.28
C ALA A 460 -23.08 8.74 -16.28
N GLY A 461 -23.77 8.93 -17.41
CA GLY A 461 -23.45 9.92 -18.45
C GLY A 461 -23.96 11.33 -18.15
N GLY A 462 -23.88 12.21 -19.15
CA GLY A 462 -24.70 13.41 -19.24
C GLY A 462 -24.00 14.68 -18.79
N TRP A 463 -22.66 14.65 -18.73
CA TRP A 463 -21.84 15.79 -18.34
C TRP A 463 -21.34 16.61 -19.54
N GLY A 464 -21.67 16.20 -20.77
CA GLY A 464 -21.31 16.90 -22.00
C GLY A 464 -19.88 16.62 -22.47
N GLY A 465 -19.31 15.47 -22.09
CA GLY A 465 -17.94 15.08 -22.48
C GLY A 465 -17.81 14.52 -23.90
N GLU A 466 -16.58 14.13 -24.27
CA GLU A 466 -16.34 13.46 -25.55
C GLU A 466 -17.11 12.13 -25.64
N ARG A 467 -17.75 11.89 -26.79
CA ARG A 467 -18.46 10.65 -27.04
C ARG A 467 -17.53 9.46 -27.25
N GLY A 468 -16.25 9.66 -27.50
CA GLY A 468 -15.29 8.60 -27.82
C GLY A 468 -15.54 7.92 -29.17
N PRO A 469 -14.66 6.99 -29.55
CA PRO A 469 -14.71 6.33 -30.85
C PRO A 469 -15.99 5.49 -31.03
N VAL A 470 -16.41 5.34 -32.28
CA VAL A 470 -17.45 4.40 -32.71
C VAL A 470 -16.73 3.20 -33.32
N THR A 471 -16.71 2.07 -32.61
CA THR A 471 -16.24 0.80 -33.16
C THR A 471 -17.29 0.25 -34.11
N ASP A 472 -17.07 0.40 -35.42
CA ASP A 472 -17.95 -0.12 -36.47
C ASP A 472 -17.18 -1.07 -37.39
N ILE A 473 -17.51 -2.36 -37.31
CA ILE A 473 -16.91 -3.43 -38.13
C ILE A 473 -18.07 -4.25 -38.70
N PRO A 474 -18.83 -3.69 -39.65
CA PRO A 474 -20.00 -4.37 -40.18
C PRO A 474 -19.58 -5.61 -40.98
N PRO A 475 -20.38 -6.69 -40.97
CA PRO A 475 -20.18 -7.80 -41.89
C PRO A 475 -20.24 -7.32 -43.35
N PRO A 476 -19.35 -7.80 -44.23
CA PRO A 476 -19.42 -7.49 -45.66
C PRO A 476 -20.75 -7.90 -46.30
N GLU A 477 -21.20 -7.16 -47.32
CA GLU A 477 -22.39 -7.47 -48.13
C GLU A 477 -22.13 -8.61 -49.13
N ARG A 478 -21.63 -9.75 -48.63
CA ARG A 478 -21.40 -11.00 -49.38
C ARG A 478 -21.58 -12.21 -48.46
N ALA A 479 -21.68 -13.40 -49.04
CA ALA A 479 -21.73 -14.63 -48.25
C ALA A 479 -20.47 -14.81 -47.37
N PRO A 480 -20.58 -15.39 -46.16
CA PRO A 480 -19.42 -15.72 -45.33
C PRO A 480 -18.50 -16.72 -46.03
N ASP A 481 -17.20 -16.57 -45.83
CA ASP A 481 -16.19 -17.51 -46.35
C ASP A 481 -16.18 -18.82 -45.57
N ALA A 482 -16.53 -18.76 -44.28
CA ALA A 482 -16.72 -19.93 -43.43
C ALA A 482 -17.88 -19.70 -42.45
N VAL A 483 -18.59 -20.78 -42.15
CA VAL A 483 -19.63 -20.81 -41.12
C VAL A 483 -19.40 -22.05 -40.26
N ILE A 484 -19.25 -21.84 -38.95
CA ILE A 484 -19.20 -22.94 -37.97
C ILE A 484 -20.43 -22.83 -37.08
N THR A 485 -21.13 -23.95 -36.94
CA THR A 485 -22.30 -24.08 -36.07
C THR A 485 -21.97 -25.10 -34.98
N GLU A 486 -21.98 -24.68 -33.72
CA GLU A 486 -21.61 -25.53 -32.59
C GLU A 486 -22.61 -25.34 -31.44
N LYS A 487 -23.10 -26.45 -30.89
CA LYS A 487 -24.02 -26.43 -29.75
C LYS A 487 -23.24 -26.34 -28.44
N THR A 488 -23.60 -25.39 -27.59
CA THR A 488 -23.05 -25.29 -26.24
C THR A 488 -23.68 -26.35 -25.32
N HIS A 489 -22.97 -26.79 -24.29
CA HIS A 489 -23.55 -27.69 -23.30
C HIS A 489 -24.51 -26.95 -22.34
N GLU A 490 -25.50 -27.65 -21.78
CA GLU A 490 -26.41 -27.09 -20.76
C GLU A 490 -25.66 -26.59 -19.52
N ASN A 491 -24.54 -27.24 -19.19
CA ASN A 491 -23.65 -26.87 -18.08
C ASN A 491 -22.48 -25.96 -18.51
N GLN A 492 -22.47 -25.41 -19.73
CA GLN A 492 -21.31 -24.67 -20.27
C GLN A 492 -20.90 -23.49 -19.37
N ALA A 493 -21.87 -22.75 -18.84
CA ALA A 493 -21.60 -21.64 -17.94
C ALA A 493 -20.93 -22.11 -16.63
N LEU A 494 -21.32 -23.29 -16.13
CA LEU A 494 -20.77 -23.89 -14.91
C LEU A 494 -19.35 -24.41 -15.10
N LEU A 495 -19.00 -24.86 -16.31
CA LEU A 495 -17.63 -25.25 -16.64
C LEU A 495 -16.74 -24.02 -16.85
N TYR A 496 -17.18 -23.06 -17.66
CA TYR A 496 -16.38 -21.88 -18.01
C TYR A 496 -16.00 -21.04 -16.79
N ARG A 497 -16.93 -20.82 -15.85
CA ARG A 497 -16.68 -20.04 -14.62
C ARG A 497 -15.51 -20.54 -13.79
N LEU A 498 -15.15 -21.82 -13.90
CA LEU A 498 -14.00 -22.39 -13.21
C LEU A 498 -12.66 -21.82 -13.70
N SER A 499 -12.66 -21.12 -14.84
CA SER A 499 -11.51 -20.35 -15.34
C SER A 499 -11.32 -19.01 -14.60
N GLY A 500 -12.29 -18.56 -13.79
CA GLY A 500 -12.09 -17.44 -12.85
C GLY A 500 -13.20 -16.39 -12.77
N ASP A 501 -14.19 -16.40 -13.66
CA ASP A 501 -15.37 -15.53 -13.52
C ASP A 501 -16.44 -16.21 -12.68
N TRP A 502 -16.48 -15.90 -11.39
CA TRP A 502 -17.40 -16.53 -10.43
C TRP A 502 -18.74 -15.81 -10.29
N ASN A 503 -19.05 -14.84 -11.15
CA ASN A 503 -20.27 -14.03 -11.04
C ASN A 503 -21.54 -14.90 -10.93
N PRO A 504 -22.35 -14.74 -9.85
CA PRO A 504 -23.56 -15.53 -9.64
C PRO A 504 -24.58 -15.43 -10.78
N LEU A 505 -24.55 -14.36 -11.59
CA LEU A 505 -25.38 -14.18 -12.79
C LEU A 505 -25.38 -15.38 -13.74
N HIS A 506 -24.28 -16.15 -13.74
CA HIS A 506 -24.06 -17.28 -14.65
C HIS A 506 -24.30 -18.65 -14.01
N ALA A 507 -24.69 -18.71 -12.73
CA ALA A 507 -24.88 -19.98 -12.01
C ALA A 507 -26.13 -20.01 -11.13
N ASP A 508 -26.49 -18.89 -10.50
CA ASP A 508 -27.59 -18.79 -9.54
C ASP A 508 -28.88 -18.31 -10.23
N PRO A 509 -29.95 -19.13 -10.26
CA PRO A 509 -31.22 -18.76 -10.88
C PRO A 509 -31.96 -17.60 -10.20
N GLU A 510 -31.85 -17.42 -8.89
CA GLU A 510 -32.48 -16.30 -8.19
C GLU A 510 -31.73 -15.00 -8.47
N PHE A 511 -30.40 -15.05 -8.43
CA PHE A 511 -29.57 -13.90 -8.76
C PHE A 511 -29.83 -13.44 -10.19
N ALA A 512 -29.84 -14.35 -11.16
CA ALA A 512 -30.13 -14.03 -12.56
C ALA A 512 -31.52 -13.37 -12.75
N ARG A 513 -32.55 -13.85 -12.04
CA ARG A 513 -33.91 -13.28 -12.06
C ARG A 513 -33.96 -11.85 -11.52
N ASN A 514 -33.22 -11.57 -10.45
CA ASN A 514 -33.13 -10.22 -9.89
C ASN A 514 -32.51 -9.19 -10.86
N PHE A 515 -31.69 -9.67 -11.80
CA PHE A 515 -31.07 -8.86 -12.86
C PHE A 515 -31.85 -8.89 -14.18
N GLY A 516 -33.07 -9.44 -14.18
CA GLY A 516 -33.99 -9.43 -15.32
C GLY A 516 -33.83 -10.60 -16.30
N PHE A 517 -33.09 -11.65 -15.94
CA PHE A 517 -32.93 -12.84 -16.78
C PHE A 517 -33.78 -14.00 -16.27
N GLN A 518 -34.44 -14.73 -17.18
CA GLN A 518 -35.31 -15.85 -16.80
C GLN A 518 -34.54 -17.06 -16.23
N LYS A 519 -33.29 -17.24 -16.65
CA LYS A 519 -32.36 -18.27 -16.18
C LYS A 519 -30.92 -17.75 -16.28
N PRO A 520 -29.93 -18.40 -15.63
CA PRO A 520 -28.53 -18.01 -15.77
C PRO A 520 -28.08 -17.98 -17.24
N ILE A 521 -27.39 -16.90 -17.62
CA ILE A 521 -26.89 -16.70 -18.99
C ILE A 521 -25.46 -17.22 -19.10
N LEU A 522 -25.02 -17.53 -20.32
CA LEU A 522 -23.63 -17.84 -20.61
C LEU A 522 -22.78 -16.56 -20.54
N HIS A 523 -21.54 -16.68 -20.07
CA HIS A 523 -20.60 -15.56 -20.06
C HIS A 523 -20.34 -15.09 -21.50
N GLY A 524 -20.38 -13.77 -21.74
CA GLY A 524 -20.01 -13.22 -23.05
C GLY A 524 -18.59 -13.65 -23.47
N LEU A 525 -17.66 -13.71 -22.50
CA LEU A 525 -16.30 -14.16 -22.72
C LEU A 525 -16.17 -15.68 -23.03
N CYS A 526 -17.17 -16.48 -22.67
CA CYS A 526 -17.24 -17.87 -23.13
C CYS A 526 -17.55 -17.91 -24.63
N THR A 527 -18.59 -17.20 -25.07
CA THR A 527 -18.95 -17.05 -26.50
C THR A 527 -17.79 -16.45 -27.32
N PHE A 528 -17.05 -15.51 -26.74
CA PHE A 528 -15.79 -14.98 -27.30
C PHE A 528 -14.73 -16.06 -27.50
N GLY A 529 -14.56 -16.97 -26.55
CA GLY A 529 -13.66 -18.11 -26.67
C GLY A 529 -14.07 -19.09 -27.77
N TYR A 530 -15.36 -19.42 -27.88
CA TYR A 530 -15.91 -20.20 -29.00
C TYR A 530 -15.58 -19.56 -30.34
N VAL A 531 -15.88 -18.27 -30.49
CA VAL A 531 -15.61 -17.52 -31.72
C VAL A 531 -14.11 -17.51 -32.06
N GLY A 532 -13.23 -17.29 -31.08
CA GLY A 532 -11.79 -17.37 -31.27
C GLY A 532 -11.33 -18.75 -31.75
N ARG A 533 -11.84 -19.83 -31.15
CA ARG A 533 -11.55 -21.21 -31.61
C ARG A 533 -12.07 -21.46 -33.02
N HIS A 534 -13.28 -21.00 -33.36
CA HIS A 534 -13.86 -21.17 -34.69
C HIS A 534 -12.98 -20.53 -35.77
N VAL A 535 -12.41 -19.36 -35.52
CA VAL A 535 -11.47 -18.73 -36.46
C VAL A 535 -10.19 -19.55 -36.61
N ILE A 536 -9.62 -20.06 -35.51
CA ILE A 536 -8.43 -20.91 -35.55
C ILE A 536 -8.70 -22.19 -36.35
N LYS A 537 -9.88 -22.79 -36.15
CA LYS A 537 -10.33 -24.00 -36.87
C LYS A 537 -10.50 -23.73 -38.37
N ALA A 538 -11.12 -22.61 -38.74
CA ALA A 538 -11.43 -22.29 -40.13
C ALA A 538 -10.24 -21.73 -40.94
N PHE A 539 -9.39 -20.90 -40.32
CA PHE A 539 -8.39 -20.09 -41.04
C PHE A 539 -6.94 -20.25 -40.59
N ALA A 540 -6.69 -20.99 -39.51
CA ALA A 540 -5.33 -21.26 -39.01
C ALA A 540 -4.98 -22.76 -38.97
N ASN A 541 -5.82 -23.62 -39.57
CA ASN A 541 -5.64 -25.09 -39.59
C ASN A 541 -5.44 -25.70 -38.19
N GLY A 542 -6.03 -25.10 -37.15
CA GLY A 542 -5.84 -25.55 -35.76
C GLY A 542 -4.55 -25.08 -35.09
N ASP A 543 -3.76 -24.18 -35.70
CA ASP A 543 -2.57 -23.62 -35.05
C ASP A 543 -2.88 -22.29 -34.33
N PRO A 544 -3.01 -22.28 -33.00
CA PRO A 544 -3.36 -21.08 -32.25
C PRO A 544 -2.25 -20.01 -32.27
N ARG A 545 -1.01 -20.36 -32.66
CA ARG A 545 0.13 -19.43 -32.64
C ARG A 545 0.04 -18.36 -33.73
N LEU A 546 -0.81 -18.55 -34.73
CA LEU A 546 -1.10 -17.56 -35.77
C LEU A 546 -2.08 -16.48 -35.29
N PHE A 547 -2.73 -16.66 -34.14
CA PHE A 547 -3.69 -15.70 -33.63
C PHE A 547 -2.97 -14.48 -33.02
N LYS A 548 -3.27 -13.29 -33.53
CA LYS A 548 -2.67 -12.04 -33.06
C LYS A 548 -3.57 -11.32 -32.06
N SER A 549 -4.80 -11.03 -32.46
CA SER A 549 -5.73 -10.28 -31.62
C SER A 549 -7.17 -10.56 -31.96
N ILE A 550 -8.06 -10.20 -31.05
CA ILE A 550 -9.51 -10.27 -31.22
C ILE A 550 -10.17 -9.05 -30.59
N ARG A 551 -11.13 -8.49 -31.30
CA ARG A 551 -12.05 -7.47 -30.81
C ARG A 551 -13.48 -7.95 -30.98
N VAL A 552 -14.32 -7.75 -29.97
CA VAL A 552 -15.75 -8.05 -30.05
C VAL A 552 -16.59 -6.99 -29.34
N ARG A 553 -17.82 -6.79 -29.82
CA ARG A 553 -18.91 -6.20 -29.05
C ARG A 553 -19.91 -7.28 -28.65
N PHE A 554 -20.28 -7.33 -27.38
CA PHE A 554 -21.36 -8.17 -26.88
C PHE A 554 -22.70 -7.50 -27.17
N ALA A 555 -23.48 -8.10 -28.06
CA ALA A 555 -24.71 -7.48 -28.59
C ALA A 555 -25.97 -7.98 -27.90
N ASP A 556 -25.97 -9.25 -27.47
CA ASP A 556 -27.08 -9.91 -26.78
C ASP A 556 -26.52 -11.08 -25.95
N THR A 557 -27.37 -11.65 -25.10
CA THR A 557 -27.04 -12.78 -24.24
C THR A 557 -27.12 -14.11 -24.98
N VAL A 558 -26.39 -15.12 -24.49
CA VAL A 558 -26.49 -16.52 -24.90
C VAL A 558 -26.99 -17.32 -23.71
N LEU A 559 -27.86 -18.30 -23.94
CA LEU A 559 -28.31 -19.23 -22.92
C LEU A 559 -27.48 -20.53 -23.05
N PRO A 560 -26.99 -21.11 -21.94
CA PRO A 560 -26.38 -22.44 -22.00
C PRO A 560 -27.33 -23.44 -22.66
N GLY A 561 -26.79 -24.30 -23.53
CA GLY A 561 -27.56 -25.24 -24.37
C GLY A 561 -27.88 -24.72 -25.78
N GLU A 562 -27.76 -23.42 -26.04
CA GLU A 562 -28.00 -22.86 -27.37
C GLU A 562 -26.90 -23.18 -28.37
N THR A 563 -27.27 -23.09 -29.64
CA THR A 563 -26.40 -23.30 -30.78
C THR A 563 -25.83 -21.98 -31.25
N LEU A 564 -24.51 -21.89 -31.26
CA LEU A 564 -23.78 -20.75 -31.79
C LEU A 564 -23.51 -20.96 -33.27
N ARG A 565 -23.91 -19.99 -34.10
CA ARG A 565 -23.53 -19.93 -35.53
C ARG A 565 -22.59 -18.76 -35.74
N THR A 566 -21.32 -19.06 -35.98
CA THR A 566 -20.26 -18.07 -36.24
C THR A 566 -20.05 -17.95 -37.74
N GLU A 567 -20.41 -16.79 -38.28
CA GLU A 567 -20.18 -16.39 -39.66
C GLU A 567 -18.88 -15.60 -39.74
N MET A 568 -18.02 -15.94 -40.70
CA MET A 568 -16.68 -15.38 -40.80
C MET A 568 -16.37 -14.96 -42.23
N TRP A 569 -15.81 -13.76 -42.38
CA TRP A 569 -15.37 -13.19 -43.65
C TRP A 569 -13.89 -12.83 -43.54
N LYS A 570 -13.05 -13.46 -44.36
CA LYS A 570 -11.61 -13.20 -44.42
C LYS A 570 -11.34 -12.03 -45.39
N ASP A 571 -10.57 -11.06 -44.91
CA ASP A 571 -10.08 -9.89 -45.63
C ASP A 571 -8.60 -9.70 -45.28
N GLY A 572 -7.71 -10.22 -46.13
CA GLY A 572 -6.28 -10.34 -45.83
C GLY A 572 -6.02 -11.16 -44.57
N GLU A 573 -5.34 -10.54 -43.60
CA GLU A 573 -5.02 -11.11 -42.28
C GLU A 573 -6.15 -10.93 -41.26
N ARG A 574 -7.19 -10.18 -41.60
CA ARG A 574 -8.33 -9.91 -40.73
C ARG A 574 -9.48 -10.85 -41.06
N VAL A 575 -10.13 -11.39 -40.04
CA VAL A 575 -11.36 -12.17 -40.15
C VAL A 575 -12.46 -11.42 -39.43
N ILE A 576 -13.40 -10.84 -40.17
CA ILE A 576 -14.60 -10.19 -39.64
C ILE A 576 -15.58 -11.27 -39.21
N ILE A 577 -16.25 -11.06 -38.08
CA ILE A 577 -17.07 -12.10 -37.44
C ILE A 577 -18.44 -11.56 -37.04
N ARG A 578 -19.46 -12.41 -37.21
CA ARG A 578 -20.76 -12.25 -36.58
C ARG A 578 -21.18 -13.58 -35.96
N CYS A 579 -21.58 -13.58 -34.70
CA CYS A 579 -22.09 -14.78 -34.04
C CYS A 579 -23.56 -14.61 -33.69
N LYS A 580 -24.36 -15.65 -33.97
CA LYS A 580 -25.78 -15.72 -33.63
C LYS A 580 -26.08 -16.87 -32.68
N ALA A 581 -27.05 -16.69 -31.80
CA ALA A 581 -27.78 -17.79 -31.17
C ALA A 581 -28.89 -18.24 -32.13
N VAL A 582 -28.79 -19.47 -32.65
CA VAL A 582 -29.63 -19.97 -33.75
C VAL A 582 -31.10 -20.04 -33.34
N GLU A 583 -31.37 -20.55 -32.14
CA GLU A 583 -32.73 -20.80 -31.64
C GLU A 583 -33.57 -19.53 -31.51
N ARG A 584 -32.93 -18.37 -31.32
CA ARG A 584 -33.61 -17.07 -31.16
C ARG A 584 -33.40 -16.11 -32.33
N ASP A 585 -32.57 -16.48 -33.32
CA ASP A 585 -32.06 -15.61 -34.39
C ASP A 585 -31.55 -14.24 -33.86
N LYS A 586 -30.80 -14.27 -32.75
CA LYS A 586 -30.22 -13.07 -32.14
C LYS A 586 -28.73 -13.00 -32.41
N VAL A 587 -28.25 -11.84 -32.85
CA VAL A 587 -26.81 -11.56 -32.93
C VAL A 587 -26.29 -11.32 -31.52
N VAL A 588 -25.35 -12.17 -31.09
CA VAL A 588 -24.79 -12.15 -29.72
C VAL A 588 -23.38 -11.55 -29.69
N ILE A 589 -22.62 -11.69 -30.79
CA ILE A 589 -21.37 -10.96 -31.01
C ILE A 589 -21.48 -10.22 -32.34
N SER A 590 -21.24 -8.90 -32.29
CA SER A 590 -21.21 -7.99 -33.44
C SER A 590 -19.92 -7.15 -33.43
N ASN A 591 -19.70 -6.40 -34.50
CA ASN A 591 -18.55 -5.50 -34.68
C ASN A 591 -17.23 -6.16 -34.25
N ALA A 592 -17.05 -7.40 -34.71
CA ALA A 592 -16.01 -8.28 -34.25
C ALA A 592 -15.02 -8.62 -35.36
N ALA A 593 -13.74 -8.70 -34.99
CA ALA A 593 -12.70 -9.16 -35.89
C ALA A 593 -11.59 -9.87 -35.12
N VAL A 594 -11.00 -10.87 -35.76
CA VAL A 594 -9.73 -11.50 -35.36
C VAL A 594 -8.66 -11.08 -36.35
N GLU A 595 -7.49 -10.68 -35.87
CA GLU A 595 -6.30 -10.54 -36.71
C GLU A 595 -5.42 -11.78 -36.55
N LEU A 596 -4.89 -12.27 -37.67
CA LEU A 596 -3.94 -13.38 -37.73
C LEU A 596 -2.57 -12.87 -38.18
N HIS A 597 -1.50 -13.54 -37.77
CA HIS A 597 -0.19 -13.36 -38.36
C HIS A 597 -0.09 -14.12 -39.69
N LYS A 598 0.67 -13.57 -40.64
CA LYS A 598 1.05 -14.30 -41.86
C LYS A 598 1.93 -15.51 -41.55
N GLU A 599 2.84 -15.33 -40.61
CA GLU A 599 3.79 -16.34 -40.14
C GLU A 599 3.84 -16.31 -38.62
N ILE A 600 4.16 -17.45 -37.98
CA ILE A 600 4.23 -17.56 -36.53
C ILE A 600 5.30 -16.59 -36.00
N PRO A 601 4.98 -15.69 -35.06
CA PRO A 601 5.98 -14.77 -34.51
C PRO A 601 7.14 -15.54 -33.86
N THR A 602 8.34 -15.42 -34.41
CA THR A 602 9.57 -15.85 -33.74
C THR A 602 9.94 -14.84 -32.66
N ALA A 603 10.19 -15.30 -31.43
CA ALA A 603 10.65 -14.44 -30.35
C ALA A 603 11.90 -13.65 -30.82
N GLN A 604 11.91 -12.33 -30.64
CA GLN A 604 13.10 -11.54 -30.90
C GLN A 604 14.20 -12.02 -29.94
N ALA A 605 15.29 -12.56 -30.50
CA ALA A 605 16.49 -12.84 -29.71
C ALA A 605 16.96 -11.52 -29.10
N LYS A 606 16.98 -11.45 -27.78
CA LYS A 606 17.54 -10.30 -27.06
C LYS A 606 18.99 -10.09 -27.53
N PRO A 607 19.44 -8.84 -27.77
CA PRO A 607 20.86 -8.56 -27.93
C PRO A 607 21.60 -9.17 -26.75
N ALA A 608 22.63 -9.96 -27.03
CA ALA A 608 23.45 -10.60 -26.01
C ALA A 608 23.78 -9.57 -24.93
N ALA A 609 23.23 -9.78 -23.72
CA ALA A 609 23.66 -9.02 -22.56
C ALA A 609 25.18 -9.17 -22.50
N GLN A 610 25.88 -8.03 -22.48
CA GLN A 610 27.34 -7.97 -22.38
C GLN A 610 27.81 -9.02 -21.39
N ALA A 611 28.56 -9.99 -21.91
CA ALA A 611 29.23 -10.99 -21.12
C ALA A 611 30.03 -10.25 -20.04
N SER A 612 29.58 -10.36 -18.79
CA SER A 612 30.47 -10.13 -17.67
C SER A 612 31.65 -11.10 -17.83
N ALA A 613 32.85 -10.53 -17.90
CA ALA A 613 34.10 -11.24 -18.02
C ALA A 613 34.22 -12.42 -17.01
N PRO A 614 34.96 -13.48 -17.36
CA PRO A 614 35.00 -14.71 -16.58
C PRO A 614 35.65 -14.42 -15.22
N ALA A 615 34.86 -14.58 -14.15
CA ALA A 615 35.40 -14.67 -12.81
C ALA A 615 36.07 -16.04 -12.66
N ALA A 616 37.39 -16.06 -12.80
CA ALA A 616 38.20 -17.16 -12.31
C ALA A 616 38.01 -17.27 -10.79
N ALA A 617 37.56 -18.44 -10.32
CA ALA A 617 37.77 -18.87 -8.95
C ALA A 617 37.77 -20.40 -8.86
N SER A 618 38.97 -20.94 -8.81
CA SER A 618 39.29 -22.22 -8.21
C SER A 618 38.60 -22.41 -6.85
N GLY A 619 37.75 -23.43 -6.76
CA GLY A 619 37.21 -23.96 -5.52
C GLY A 619 36.37 -25.19 -5.85
N SER A 620 36.92 -26.40 -5.70
CA SER A 620 36.21 -27.63 -6.11
C SER A 620 34.87 -27.75 -5.37
N SER A 621 33.76 -27.84 -6.11
CA SER A 621 32.43 -28.08 -5.54
C SER A 621 32.43 -29.40 -4.73
N ALA A 622 31.50 -29.54 -3.78
CA ALA A 622 31.37 -30.77 -3.02
C ALA A 622 31.08 -31.99 -3.92
N SER A 623 30.37 -31.80 -5.05
CA SER A 623 30.19 -32.82 -6.09
C SER A 623 31.48 -33.19 -6.82
N ALA A 624 32.40 -32.26 -7.08
CA ALA A 624 33.70 -32.56 -7.70
C ALA A 624 34.54 -33.51 -6.82
N ARG A 625 34.46 -33.38 -5.49
CA ARG A 625 35.08 -34.32 -4.55
C ARG A 625 34.46 -35.71 -4.63
N VAL A 626 33.14 -35.81 -4.78
CA VAL A 626 32.44 -37.09 -4.96
C VAL A 626 32.81 -37.74 -6.30
N PHE A 627 32.87 -36.99 -7.40
CA PHE A 627 33.35 -37.52 -8.68
C PHE A 627 34.84 -37.92 -8.64
N GLY A 628 35.65 -37.24 -7.83
CA GLY A 628 37.01 -37.68 -7.50
C GLY A 628 37.05 -39.03 -6.79
N ALA A 629 36.17 -39.25 -5.80
CA ALA A 629 36.04 -40.54 -5.12
C ALA A 629 35.52 -41.65 -6.06
N ILE A 630 34.54 -41.34 -6.92
CA ILE A 630 34.04 -42.27 -7.96
C ILE A 630 35.18 -42.67 -8.90
N ARG A 631 36.01 -41.71 -9.33
CA ARG A 631 37.17 -41.99 -10.17
C ARG A 631 38.15 -42.98 -9.52
N ALA A 632 38.46 -42.78 -8.23
CA ALA A 632 39.33 -43.67 -7.48
C ALA A 632 38.72 -45.07 -7.29
N TYR A 633 37.41 -45.14 -7.01
CA TYR A 633 36.68 -46.39 -6.86
C TYR A 633 36.63 -47.19 -8.17
N VAL A 634 36.32 -46.55 -9.29
CA VAL A 634 36.31 -47.21 -10.61
C VAL A 634 37.68 -47.77 -10.98
N ALA A 635 38.76 -47.07 -10.64
CA ALA A 635 40.12 -47.55 -10.89
C ALA A 635 40.50 -48.81 -10.07
N GLN A 636 39.90 -48.97 -8.89
CA GLN A 636 40.12 -50.14 -8.01
C GLN A 636 39.18 -51.31 -8.32
N HIS A 637 38.11 -51.06 -9.08
CA HIS A 637 37.03 -52.01 -9.37
C HIS A 637 36.78 -52.17 -10.88
N PRO A 638 37.75 -52.73 -11.65
CA PRO A 638 37.62 -52.88 -13.10
C PRO A 638 36.45 -53.79 -13.52
N GLU A 639 35.95 -54.63 -12.63
CA GLU A 639 34.75 -55.44 -12.84
C GLU A 639 33.48 -54.60 -13.10
N LEU A 640 33.44 -53.33 -12.68
CA LEU A 640 32.30 -52.44 -12.91
C LEU A 640 32.09 -52.15 -14.40
N ILE A 641 33.15 -52.19 -15.22
CA ILE A 641 33.08 -51.89 -16.65
C ILE A 641 32.23 -52.95 -17.37
N THR A 642 32.41 -54.22 -17.02
CA THR A 642 31.65 -55.32 -17.63
C THR A 642 30.26 -55.47 -17.01
N GLN A 643 30.08 -55.16 -15.73
CA GLN A 643 28.78 -55.26 -15.04
C GLN A 643 27.81 -54.13 -15.41
N VAL A 644 28.32 -52.90 -15.49
CA VAL A 644 27.52 -51.71 -15.77
C VAL A 644 27.35 -51.52 -17.27
N ALA A 645 28.46 -51.52 -18.03
CA ALA A 645 28.51 -51.45 -19.50
C ALA A 645 27.72 -50.28 -20.11
N ASN A 646 27.75 -49.09 -19.48
CA ASN A 646 27.04 -47.88 -19.93
C ASN A 646 27.88 -46.61 -19.73
N VAL A 647 27.60 -45.58 -20.54
CA VAL A 647 28.14 -44.22 -20.38
C VAL A 647 27.06 -43.31 -19.79
N TYR A 648 27.37 -42.61 -18.70
CA TYR A 648 26.46 -41.71 -18.00
C TYR A 648 26.91 -40.26 -18.10
N LEU A 649 25.95 -39.34 -18.26
CA LEU A 649 26.17 -37.90 -18.14
C LEU A 649 25.37 -37.35 -16.97
N PHE A 650 26.03 -36.70 -16.02
CA PHE A 650 25.40 -35.98 -14.93
C PHE A 650 25.41 -34.49 -15.26
N LYS A 651 24.25 -33.84 -15.27
CA LYS A 651 24.14 -32.39 -15.33
C LYS A 651 23.61 -31.90 -14.00
N LEU A 652 24.48 -31.29 -13.22
CA LEU A 652 24.14 -30.73 -11.92
C LEU A 652 23.79 -29.26 -12.09
N THR A 653 22.77 -28.80 -11.37
CA THR A 653 22.41 -27.38 -11.29
C THR A 653 22.62 -26.85 -9.87
N GLN A 654 22.89 -25.55 -9.75
CA GLN A 654 23.04 -24.86 -8.45
C GLN A 654 24.16 -25.43 -7.54
N PRO A 655 25.46 -25.33 -7.91
CA PRO A 655 26.00 -24.68 -9.11
C PRO A 655 25.99 -25.58 -10.34
N ASP A 656 26.02 -24.97 -11.53
CA ASP A 656 25.98 -25.70 -12.80
C ASP A 656 27.30 -26.44 -13.06
N SER A 657 27.23 -27.76 -13.24
CA SER A 657 28.39 -28.57 -13.64
C SER A 657 27.95 -29.81 -14.44
N ALA A 658 28.88 -30.39 -15.22
CA ALA A 658 28.62 -31.60 -15.98
C ALA A 658 29.74 -32.61 -15.78
N TRP A 659 29.39 -33.90 -15.69
CA TRP A 659 30.35 -34.99 -15.48
C TRP A 659 29.98 -36.21 -16.29
N THR A 660 30.95 -36.79 -17.00
CA THR A 660 30.79 -38.04 -17.74
C THR A 660 31.44 -39.19 -16.98
N LEU A 661 30.67 -40.26 -16.73
CA LEU A 661 31.13 -41.54 -16.19
C LEU A 661 31.01 -42.59 -17.30
N ASP A 662 32.14 -42.98 -17.88
CA ASP A 662 32.22 -44.05 -18.87
C ASP A 662 32.58 -45.36 -18.17
N LEU A 663 31.63 -46.28 -18.09
CA LEU A 663 31.82 -47.66 -17.62
C LEU A 663 31.55 -48.66 -18.73
N LYS A 664 31.81 -48.29 -19.98
CA LYS A 664 31.55 -49.11 -21.17
C LYS A 664 32.81 -49.30 -22.01
N ASN A 665 33.65 -48.26 -22.10
CA ASN A 665 34.80 -48.24 -22.99
C ASN A 665 36.12 -48.23 -22.18
N GLY A 666 37.15 -48.87 -22.73
CA GLY A 666 38.52 -48.86 -22.17
C GLY A 666 38.60 -49.40 -20.74
N ALA A 667 39.40 -48.74 -19.88
CA ALA A 667 39.57 -49.07 -18.47
C ALA A 667 38.55 -48.38 -17.53
N GLY A 668 37.47 -47.81 -18.09
CA GLY A 668 36.53 -46.97 -17.36
C GLY A 668 37.11 -45.59 -17.03
N SER A 669 36.29 -44.54 -17.08
CA SER A 669 36.76 -43.19 -16.76
C SER A 669 35.67 -42.29 -16.19
N VAL A 670 36.08 -41.33 -15.36
CA VAL A 670 35.24 -40.21 -14.90
C VAL A 670 35.89 -38.95 -15.44
N GLN A 671 35.14 -38.03 -16.04
CA GLN A 671 35.68 -36.79 -16.60
C GLN A 671 34.73 -35.62 -16.34
N GLU A 672 35.30 -34.43 -16.15
CA GLU A 672 34.53 -33.20 -16.07
C GLU A 672 34.13 -32.74 -17.48
N GLY A 673 32.91 -32.21 -17.61
CA GLY A 673 32.28 -31.88 -18.88
C GLY A 673 31.51 -33.04 -19.51
N ALA A 674 30.72 -32.72 -20.53
CA ALA A 674 29.99 -33.71 -21.31
C ALA A 674 30.90 -34.29 -22.40
N GLN A 675 31.23 -35.58 -22.30
CA GLN A 675 32.10 -36.30 -23.24
C GLN A 675 31.30 -37.39 -23.97
N GLY A 676 31.40 -37.41 -25.30
CA GLY A 676 30.78 -38.43 -26.15
C GLY A 676 29.25 -38.50 -26.05
N LYS A 677 28.68 -39.60 -26.56
CA LYS A 677 27.23 -39.87 -26.48
C LYS A 677 26.92 -40.70 -25.24
N ALA A 678 26.19 -40.12 -24.29
CA ALA A 678 25.76 -40.84 -23.09
C ALA A 678 24.61 -41.80 -23.39
N ASP A 679 24.66 -43.00 -22.81
CA ASP A 679 23.56 -43.96 -22.80
C ASP A 679 22.45 -43.51 -21.84
N CYS A 680 22.79 -42.82 -20.74
CA CYS A 680 21.84 -42.29 -19.76
C CYS A 680 22.31 -40.93 -19.20
N THR A 681 21.42 -39.94 -19.17
CA THR A 681 21.69 -38.59 -18.62
C THR A 681 20.83 -38.35 -17.39
N LEU A 682 21.45 -37.91 -16.29
CA LEU A 682 20.79 -37.56 -15.02
C LEU A 682 20.92 -36.04 -14.80
N GLU A 683 19.79 -35.36 -14.68
CA GLU A 683 19.71 -33.92 -14.40
C GLU A 683 19.06 -33.69 -13.03
N LEU A 684 19.79 -33.07 -12.10
CA LEU A 684 19.36 -32.81 -10.71
C LEU A 684 20.17 -31.68 -10.09
N THR A 685 19.81 -31.19 -8.91
CA THR A 685 20.63 -30.19 -8.21
C THR A 685 21.89 -30.81 -7.61
N ASP A 686 22.93 -30.01 -7.40
CA ASP A 686 24.17 -30.44 -6.72
C ASP A 686 23.87 -31.03 -5.33
N ALA A 687 22.98 -30.38 -4.58
CA ALA A 687 22.57 -30.82 -3.24
C ALA A 687 21.82 -32.16 -3.28
N ASP A 688 20.89 -32.35 -4.23
CA ASP A 688 20.17 -33.61 -4.39
C ASP A 688 21.12 -34.74 -4.84
N PHE A 689 22.11 -34.45 -5.67
CA PHE A 689 23.15 -35.42 -6.06
C PHE A 689 24.01 -35.87 -4.88
N LEU A 690 24.42 -34.94 -4.01
CA LEU A 690 25.16 -35.26 -2.78
C LEU A 690 24.31 -36.06 -1.79
N ALA A 691 23.03 -35.72 -1.63
CA ALA A 691 22.11 -36.49 -0.81
C ALA A 691 21.88 -37.90 -1.37
N MET A 692 21.79 -38.03 -2.70
CA MET A 692 21.62 -39.31 -3.40
C MET A 692 22.85 -40.22 -3.23
N THR A 693 24.06 -39.69 -3.42
CA THR A 693 25.31 -40.46 -3.32
C THR A 693 25.71 -40.80 -1.88
N SER A 694 25.26 -40.01 -0.90
CA SER A 694 25.43 -40.30 0.54
C SER A 694 24.31 -41.17 1.15
N GLY A 695 23.32 -41.59 0.36
CA GLY A 695 22.19 -42.41 0.82
C GLY A 695 21.15 -41.65 1.67
N LYS A 696 21.24 -40.32 1.77
CA LYS A 696 20.29 -39.45 2.48
C LYS A 696 19.02 -39.14 1.68
N ALA A 697 19.07 -39.31 0.36
CA ALA A 697 17.92 -39.18 -0.51
C ALA A 697 17.76 -40.42 -1.38
N ASP A 698 16.52 -40.87 -1.50
CA ASP A 698 16.17 -42.01 -2.35
C ASP A 698 16.04 -41.54 -3.82
N PRO A 699 16.81 -42.13 -4.76
CA PRO A 699 16.79 -41.73 -6.17
C PRO A 699 15.41 -41.87 -6.81
N GLN A 700 14.62 -42.87 -6.39
CA GLN A 700 13.29 -43.14 -6.94
C GLN A 700 12.30 -42.07 -6.49
N LYS A 701 12.35 -41.62 -5.23
CA LYS A 701 11.57 -40.48 -4.73
C LYS A 701 11.97 -39.16 -5.38
N LEU A 702 13.27 -38.92 -5.59
CA LEU A 702 13.72 -37.73 -6.31
C LEU A 702 13.20 -37.70 -7.76
N TYR A 703 13.17 -38.86 -8.43
CA TYR A 703 12.63 -39.00 -9.78
C TYR A 703 11.13 -38.74 -9.83
N PHE A 704 10.34 -39.44 -9.00
CA PHE A 704 8.89 -39.24 -8.95
C PHE A 704 8.47 -37.86 -8.41
N GLY A 705 9.31 -37.23 -7.60
CA GLY A 705 9.13 -35.86 -7.12
C GLY A 705 9.60 -34.77 -8.10
N GLY A 706 10.06 -35.13 -9.30
CA GLY A 706 10.50 -34.20 -10.34
C GLY A 706 11.83 -33.48 -10.09
N LYS A 707 12.56 -33.86 -9.03
CA LYS A 707 13.87 -33.29 -8.66
C LYS A 707 15.05 -33.97 -9.35
N LEU A 708 14.87 -35.22 -9.78
CA LEU A 708 15.79 -35.94 -10.65
C LEU A 708 15.09 -36.21 -11.98
N LYS A 709 15.65 -35.74 -13.08
CA LYS A 709 15.20 -36.05 -14.43
C LYS A 709 16.20 -37.01 -15.08
N ILE A 710 15.69 -38.09 -15.67
CA ILE A 710 16.51 -39.09 -16.36
C ILE A 710 16.09 -39.10 -17.83
N THR A 711 17.06 -38.98 -18.74
CA THR A 711 16.84 -39.06 -20.18
C THR A 711 17.79 -40.06 -20.82
N GLY A 712 17.40 -40.70 -21.93
CA GLY A 712 18.11 -41.84 -22.50
C GLY A 712 17.64 -43.17 -21.93
N ASN A 713 18.55 -44.13 -21.75
CA ASN A 713 18.24 -45.47 -21.24
C ASN A 713 17.97 -45.44 -19.73
N VAL A 714 16.70 -45.26 -19.35
CA VAL A 714 16.26 -45.17 -17.95
C VAL A 714 16.61 -46.44 -17.15
N MET A 715 16.60 -47.63 -17.77
CA MET A 715 16.99 -48.88 -17.10
C MET A 715 18.48 -48.91 -16.73
N ALA A 716 19.33 -48.18 -17.46
CA ALA A 716 20.74 -48.04 -17.11
C ALA A 716 20.92 -47.26 -15.81
N SER A 717 20.02 -46.35 -15.45
CA SER A 717 20.11 -45.58 -14.20
C SER A 717 20.01 -46.46 -12.94
N GLN A 718 19.29 -47.58 -13.02
CA GLN A 718 19.17 -48.55 -11.92
C GLN A 718 20.49 -49.28 -11.61
N LYS A 719 21.45 -49.29 -12.55
CA LYS A 719 22.78 -49.89 -12.35
C LYS A 719 23.75 -48.98 -11.58
N LEU A 720 23.36 -47.74 -11.28
CA LEU A 720 24.19 -46.80 -10.50
C LEU A 720 24.12 -47.03 -8.98
N GLY A 721 23.46 -48.09 -8.50
CA GLY A 721 23.36 -48.40 -7.07
C GLY A 721 24.70 -48.59 -6.35
N PHE A 722 25.79 -48.86 -7.09
CA PHE A 722 27.14 -48.93 -6.51
C PHE A 722 27.65 -47.57 -6.02
N LEU A 723 27.10 -46.44 -6.50
CA LEU A 723 27.52 -45.11 -6.07
C LEU A 723 27.33 -44.89 -4.56
N ALA A 724 26.37 -45.56 -3.93
CA ALA A 724 26.18 -45.55 -2.48
C ALA A 724 27.34 -46.21 -1.70
N LYS A 725 28.15 -47.05 -2.35
CA LYS A 725 29.33 -47.71 -1.77
C LYS A 725 30.60 -46.87 -1.86
N VAL A 726 30.56 -45.75 -2.58
CA VAL A 726 31.69 -44.85 -2.83
C VAL A 726 31.85 -43.78 -1.72
N GLY A 727 31.11 -43.91 -0.61
CA GLY A 727 30.90 -42.87 0.42
C GLY A 727 32.12 -42.05 0.84
N PRO A 728 31.92 -40.81 1.33
CA PRO A 728 33.01 -39.87 1.60
C PRO A 728 33.93 -40.40 2.71
N ALA A 729 35.24 -40.41 2.44
CA ALA A 729 36.25 -40.69 3.45
C ALA A 729 36.17 -39.65 4.59
N GLY A 730 35.91 -40.13 5.82
CA GLY A 730 36.12 -39.39 7.07
C GLY A 730 34.87 -39.08 7.89
N GLU A 731 34.55 -39.97 8.82
CA GLU A 731 34.15 -39.75 10.24
C GLU A 731 33.19 -40.86 10.73
N GLY A 732 33.48 -41.37 11.94
CA GLY A 732 33.09 -42.71 12.41
C GLY A 732 31.59 -42.98 12.61
N SER A 733 31.21 -44.24 12.34
CA SER A 733 29.87 -44.77 12.56
C SER A 733 29.70 -45.40 13.94
N ALA A 734 28.65 -45.01 14.67
CA ALA A 734 27.94 -45.87 15.61
C ALA A 734 26.43 -45.80 15.30
N PRO A 735 25.65 -46.89 15.43
CA PRO A 735 24.34 -47.01 14.80
C PRO A 735 23.22 -46.43 15.67
N ALA A 736 22.40 -45.53 15.12
CA ALA A 736 21.16 -45.09 15.74
C ALA A 736 19.98 -45.95 15.24
N LYS A 737 19.29 -46.56 16.20
CA LYS A 737 18.11 -47.41 16.05
C LYS A 737 16.92 -46.67 15.42
N ALA A 738 16.15 -47.43 14.65
CA ALA A 738 14.82 -47.09 14.18
C ALA A 738 13.83 -46.83 15.34
N SER A 739 12.94 -45.86 15.17
CA SER A 739 11.65 -45.87 15.85
C SER A 739 10.53 -45.48 14.88
N ALA A 740 9.50 -46.30 14.91
CA ALA A 740 8.33 -46.30 14.06
C ALA A 740 7.40 -45.10 14.29
N ALA A 741 6.54 -44.87 13.31
CA ALA A 741 5.31 -44.09 13.44
C ALA A 741 4.41 -44.65 14.56
N PRO A 742 3.52 -43.81 15.11
CA PRO A 742 2.22 -44.31 15.53
C PRO A 742 1.08 -43.58 14.82
N ALA A 743 0.11 -44.39 14.41
CA ALA A 743 -1.27 -43.98 14.14
C ALA A 743 -2.08 -44.06 15.47
N PRO A 744 -3.38 -43.75 15.44
CA PRO A 744 -4.02 -42.76 16.29
C PRO A 744 -4.45 -43.33 17.65
N ASP A 745 -4.49 -42.49 18.68
CA ASP A 745 -5.41 -42.76 19.78
C ASP A 745 -6.01 -41.50 20.40
N SER A 746 -7.23 -41.76 20.84
CA SER A 746 -8.27 -40.98 21.48
C SER A 746 -7.88 -40.33 22.81
N GLY A 747 -8.61 -39.25 23.15
CA GLY A 747 -8.84 -38.84 24.53
C GLY A 747 -8.25 -37.50 24.96
N GLY A 748 -9.15 -36.53 25.22
CA GLY A 748 -8.94 -35.44 26.18
C GLY A 748 -8.35 -34.15 25.61
N GLU A 749 -9.20 -33.27 25.07
CA GLU A 749 -8.81 -31.89 24.76
C GLU A 749 -8.63 -31.08 26.05
N LYS A 750 -7.38 -30.63 26.30
CA LYS A 750 -7.10 -29.47 27.15
C LYS A 750 -7.01 -28.22 26.26
N THR A 751 -7.71 -27.17 26.68
CA THR A 751 -7.84 -25.87 26.02
C THR A 751 -6.51 -25.11 25.96
N GLY A 752 -6.13 -24.66 24.77
CA GLY A 752 -5.09 -23.66 24.57
C GLY A 752 -5.66 -22.23 24.64
N ASN A 753 -4.84 -21.26 25.05
CA ASN A 753 -5.17 -19.83 25.17
C ASN A 753 -5.57 -19.17 23.83
N GLY A 754 -6.81 -19.37 23.38
CA GLY A 754 -7.44 -18.60 22.30
C GLY A 754 -8.19 -17.39 22.85
N GLN A 755 -8.60 -16.47 21.98
CA GLN A 755 -9.41 -15.31 22.36
C GLN A 755 -10.90 -15.64 22.50
N ALA A 756 -11.37 -16.75 21.91
CA ALA A 756 -12.77 -17.18 21.94
C ALA A 756 -13.38 -17.25 23.36
N PRO A 757 -12.72 -17.82 24.40
CA PRO A 757 -13.28 -17.82 25.76
C PRO A 757 -13.58 -16.41 26.29
N ALA A 758 -12.69 -15.44 26.03
CA ALA A 758 -12.87 -14.05 26.45
C ALA A 758 -13.99 -13.35 25.66
N ILE A 759 -14.10 -13.62 24.36
CA ILE A 759 -15.15 -13.09 23.48
C ILE A 759 -16.53 -13.61 23.91
N PHE A 760 -16.67 -14.92 24.12
CA PHE A 760 -17.93 -15.53 24.52
C PHE A 760 -18.34 -15.17 25.95
N LYS A 761 -17.38 -14.96 26.86
CA LYS A 761 -17.66 -14.42 28.20
C LYS A 761 -18.22 -12.99 28.12
N ALA A 762 -17.56 -12.10 27.36
CA ALA A 762 -18.03 -10.73 27.17
C ALA A 762 -19.40 -10.68 26.48
N LEU A 763 -19.66 -11.59 25.54
CA LEU A 763 -20.96 -11.73 24.90
C LEU A 763 -22.06 -12.15 25.89
N GLY A 764 -21.76 -13.08 26.80
CA GLY A 764 -22.68 -13.46 27.88
C GLY A 764 -23.02 -12.30 28.81
N GLU A 765 -22.01 -11.53 29.23
CA GLU A 765 -22.20 -10.33 30.05
C GLU A 765 -23.05 -9.27 29.32
N ARG A 766 -22.82 -9.09 28.01
CA ARG A 766 -23.58 -8.15 27.17
C ARG A 766 -25.03 -8.57 26.99
N LEU A 767 -25.32 -9.85 26.78
CA LEU A 767 -26.69 -10.38 26.69
C LEU A 767 -27.44 -10.26 28.02
N ALA A 768 -26.73 -10.40 29.16
CA ALA A 768 -27.32 -10.19 30.49
C ALA A 768 -27.64 -8.71 30.76
N GLN A 769 -26.81 -7.77 30.28
CA GLN A 769 -27.03 -6.33 30.43
C GLN A 769 -28.07 -5.75 29.45
N LYS A 770 -28.30 -6.44 28.32
CA LYS A 770 -29.16 -5.97 27.22
C LYS A 770 -30.12 -7.07 26.73
N PRO A 771 -31.22 -7.35 27.45
CA PRO A 771 -32.17 -8.43 27.12
C PRO A 771 -32.85 -8.27 25.74
N GLU A 772 -32.87 -7.07 25.18
CA GLU A 772 -33.37 -6.79 23.83
C GLU A 772 -32.54 -7.46 22.73
N LEU A 773 -31.22 -7.63 22.93
CA LEU A 773 -30.33 -8.29 21.97
C LEU A 773 -30.64 -9.79 21.88
N ALA A 774 -31.05 -10.41 22.99
CA ALA A 774 -31.49 -11.80 22.99
C ALA A 774 -32.76 -11.98 22.15
N ARG A 775 -33.72 -11.04 22.28
CA ARG A 775 -34.95 -11.02 21.46
C ARG A 775 -34.65 -10.80 19.98
N GLU A 776 -33.65 -9.99 19.65
CA GLU A 776 -33.19 -9.77 18.27
C GLU A 776 -32.53 -11.02 17.68
N LEU A 777 -31.76 -11.77 18.49
CA LEU A 777 -31.19 -13.05 18.09
C LEU A 777 -32.28 -14.10 17.82
N GLY A 778 -33.16 -14.33 18.81
CA GLY A 778 -34.34 -15.19 18.70
C GLY A 778 -34.07 -16.64 18.27
N ALA A 779 -32.84 -17.12 18.39
CA ALA A 779 -32.36 -18.42 17.92
C ALA A 779 -31.27 -18.96 18.85
N VAL A 780 -31.02 -20.27 18.80
CA VAL A 780 -29.88 -20.93 19.42
C VAL A 780 -28.82 -21.19 18.36
N ILE A 781 -27.68 -20.54 18.54
CA ILE A 781 -26.54 -20.62 17.63
C ILE A 781 -25.40 -21.36 18.30
N GLN A 782 -24.92 -22.42 17.65
CA GLN A 782 -23.73 -23.15 18.08
C GLN A 782 -22.50 -22.66 17.31
N PHE A 783 -21.42 -22.33 18.00
CA PHE A 783 -20.12 -22.00 17.43
C PHE A 783 -19.15 -23.16 17.60
N LEU A 784 -18.45 -23.51 16.53
CA LEU A 784 -17.32 -24.44 16.52
C LEU A 784 -16.09 -23.66 16.08
N VAL A 785 -15.23 -23.30 17.03
CA VAL A 785 -14.03 -22.49 16.78
C VAL A 785 -12.85 -23.39 16.48
N THR A 786 -12.12 -23.07 15.42
CA THR A 786 -10.94 -23.79 14.97
C THR A 786 -9.66 -23.02 15.31
N GLY A 787 -8.86 -23.60 16.21
CA GLY A 787 -7.52 -23.13 16.58
C GLY A 787 -7.45 -21.97 17.57
N PRO A 788 -7.32 -22.21 18.89
CA PRO A 788 -7.52 -23.47 19.62
C PRO A 788 -8.98 -23.94 19.54
N LYS A 789 -9.19 -25.25 19.62
CA LYS A 789 -10.53 -25.83 19.45
C LYS A 789 -11.41 -25.52 20.67
N GLY A 790 -12.63 -25.10 20.41
CA GLY A 790 -13.65 -24.89 21.44
C GLY A 790 -15.04 -24.81 20.83
N SER A 791 -16.06 -25.03 21.66
CA SER A 791 -17.46 -24.95 21.26
C SER A 791 -18.24 -24.10 22.25
N TRP A 792 -19.15 -23.27 21.73
CA TRP A 792 -20.02 -22.42 22.52
C TRP A 792 -21.43 -22.42 21.95
N VAL A 793 -22.41 -22.29 22.83
CA VAL A 793 -23.82 -22.12 22.46
C VAL A 793 -24.26 -20.74 22.94
N VAL A 794 -24.73 -19.93 22.00
CA VAL A 794 -25.38 -18.64 22.25
C VAL A 794 -26.88 -18.86 22.14
N ASP A 795 -27.58 -18.77 23.26
CA ASP A 795 -29.03 -18.95 23.35
C ASP A 795 -29.71 -17.59 23.41
N GLY A 796 -30.51 -17.26 22.39
CA GLY A 796 -31.34 -16.05 22.35
C GLY A 796 -32.80 -16.29 22.76
N ARG A 797 -33.16 -17.49 23.25
CA ARG A 797 -34.55 -17.88 23.58
C ARG A 797 -34.82 -17.75 25.09
N GLU A 798 -35.70 -18.58 25.65
CA GLU A 798 -36.33 -18.43 26.98
C GLU A 798 -35.35 -18.21 28.16
N THR A 799 -34.08 -18.61 28.00
CA THR A 799 -32.99 -18.31 28.94
C THR A 799 -31.76 -17.74 28.20
N PRO A 800 -31.72 -16.42 27.94
CA PRO A 800 -30.64 -15.81 27.19
C PRO A 800 -29.29 -15.98 27.84
N GLY A 801 -28.30 -16.47 27.09
CA GLY A 801 -26.97 -16.66 27.64
C GLY A 801 -25.99 -17.36 26.72
N VAL A 802 -24.74 -17.40 27.16
CA VAL A 802 -23.65 -18.08 26.47
C VAL A 802 -23.13 -19.19 27.38
N ARG A 803 -23.03 -20.41 26.86
CA ARG A 803 -22.46 -21.57 27.56
C ARG A 803 -21.42 -22.26 26.70
N GLU A 804 -20.36 -22.76 27.32
CA GLU A 804 -19.37 -23.61 26.64
C GLU A 804 -19.96 -25.01 26.39
N GLY A 805 -19.62 -25.62 25.25
CA GLY A 805 -20.11 -26.92 24.82
C GLY A 805 -20.99 -26.87 23.56
N THR A 806 -21.72 -27.97 23.33
CA THR A 806 -22.59 -28.18 22.15
C THR A 806 -24.04 -28.40 22.57
N VAL A 807 -24.98 -28.26 21.64
CA VAL A 807 -26.40 -28.56 21.80
C VAL A 807 -26.85 -29.52 20.69
N GLU A 808 -27.79 -30.43 20.99
CA GLU A 808 -28.21 -31.47 20.04
C GLU A 808 -28.94 -30.94 18.80
N LYS A 809 -29.65 -29.80 18.91
CA LYS A 809 -30.44 -29.20 17.83
C LYS A 809 -30.32 -27.67 17.82
N PRO A 810 -29.18 -27.10 17.37
CA PRO A 810 -29.08 -25.66 17.16
C PRO A 810 -29.91 -25.25 15.94
N ASP A 811 -30.44 -24.03 15.92
CA ASP A 811 -31.08 -23.48 14.72
C ASP A 811 -30.04 -23.21 13.62
N THR A 812 -28.80 -22.89 14.02
CA THR A 812 -27.66 -22.77 13.12
C THR A 812 -26.34 -23.11 13.80
N THR A 813 -25.41 -23.71 13.05
CA THR A 813 -24.02 -23.97 13.49
C THR A 813 -23.06 -23.12 12.69
N VAL A 814 -22.27 -22.29 13.36
CA VAL A 814 -21.22 -21.44 12.78
C VAL A 814 -19.86 -22.08 13.05
N ARG A 815 -19.11 -22.38 11.99
CA ARG A 815 -17.70 -22.80 12.08
C ARG A 815 -16.80 -21.64 11.66
N ILE A 816 -15.85 -21.28 12.51
CA ILE A 816 -14.97 -20.11 12.32
C ILE A 816 -13.61 -20.36 12.98
N SER A 817 -12.54 -19.67 12.57
CA SER A 817 -11.26 -19.70 13.30
C SER A 817 -11.26 -18.73 14.49
N ASP A 818 -10.37 -18.90 15.48
CA ASP A 818 -10.25 -17.96 16.60
C ASP A 818 -9.86 -16.54 16.11
N GLU A 819 -9.02 -16.45 15.09
CA GLU A 819 -8.60 -15.19 14.44
C GLU A 819 -9.77 -14.51 13.70
N ASP A 820 -10.54 -15.26 12.92
CA ASP A 820 -11.69 -14.71 12.21
C ASP A 820 -12.84 -14.37 13.17
N LEU A 821 -12.91 -15.00 14.36
CA LEU A 821 -13.85 -14.63 15.41
C LEU A 821 -13.53 -13.26 16.01
N VAL A 822 -12.25 -12.89 16.14
CA VAL A 822 -11.82 -11.53 16.49
C VAL A 822 -12.27 -10.54 15.41
N THR A 823 -12.08 -10.88 14.15
CA THR A 823 -12.52 -10.06 13.02
C THR A 823 -14.04 -9.83 13.04
N LEU A 824 -14.81 -10.88 13.38
CA LEU A 824 -16.26 -10.80 13.49
C LEU A 824 -16.72 -9.88 14.64
N LYS A 825 -15.98 -9.86 15.76
CA LYS A 825 -16.23 -8.96 16.90
C LYS A 825 -15.91 -7.50 16.57
N GLU A 826 -14.80 -7.24 15.88
CA GLU A 826 -14.35 -5.87 15.58
C GLU A 826 -15.19 -5.23 14.46
N ASP A 827 -15.67 -6.05 13.53
CA ASP A 827 -16.53 -5.63 12.44
C ASP A 827 -17.69 -6.63 12.27
N PRO A 828 -18.83 -6.41 12.93
CA PRO A 828 -19.98 -7.32 12.86
C PRO A 828 -20.63 -7.39 11.46
N GLN A 829 -20.32 -6.44 10.56
CA GLN A 829 -20.74 -6.50 9.15
C GLN A 829 -19.87 -7.47 8.33
N SER A 830 -18.71 -7.87 8.85
CA SER A 830 -17.80 -8.82 8.22
C SER A 830 -18.36 -10.23 8.10
N ILE A 831 -19.45 -10.60 8.78
CA ILE A 831 -20.03 -11.95 8.71
C ILE A 831 -20.33 -12.41 7.28
N THR A 832 -20.84 -11.50 6.43
CA THR A 832 -21.11 -11.80 5.01
C THR A 832 -19.82 -11.96 4.23
N ARG A 833 -18.79 -11.16 4.55
CA ARG A 833 -17.46 -11.23 3.95
C ARG A 833 -16.74 -12.54 4.30
N LEU A 834 -16.73 -12.91 5.57
CA LEU A 834 -16.11 -14.14 6.07
C LEU A 834 -16.79 -15.39 5.48
N TYR A 835 -18.12 -15.36 5.34
CA TYR A 835 -18.88 -16.42 4.66
C TYR A 835 -18.50 -16.55 3.17
N MET A 836 -18.48 -15.43 2.44
CA MET A 836 -18.11 -15.41 1.01
C MET A 836 -16.64 -15.84 0.76
N GLN A 837 -15.76 -15.66 1.75
CA GLN A 837 -14.35 -16.08 1.69
C GLN A 837 -14.14 -17.56 2.09
N GLY A 838 -15.17 -18.28 2.50
CA GLY A 838 -15.07 -19.66 3.01
C GLY A 838 -14.41 -19.79 4.38
N LYS A 839 -14.17 -18.67 5.07
CA LYS A 839 -13.54 -18.59 6.40
C LYS A 839 -14.53 -18.76 7.54
N LEU A 840 -15.80 -18.43 7.29
CA LEU A 840 -16.94 -18.75 8.14
C LEU A 840 -17.86 -19.68 7.37
N ARG A 841 -18.24 -20.80 7.99
CA ARG A 841 -19.23 -21.73 7.43
C ARG A 841 -20.47 -21.76 8.32
N VAL A 842 -21.65 -21.72 7.70
CA VAL A 842 -22.93 -21.83 8.39
C VAL A 842 -23.61 -23.11 7.92
N ASP A 843 -23.91 -24.00 8.87
CA ASP A 843 -24.71 -25.19 8.66
C ASP A 843 -26.05 -25.01 9.41
N GLY A 844 -27.18 -24.84 8.71
CA GLY A 844 -28.50 -24.58 9.30
C GLY A 844 -29.16 -23.28 8.80
N ASP A 845 -29.93 -22.59 9.65
CA ASP A 845 -30.59 -21.32 9.29
C ASP A 845 -29.57 -20.18 9.10
N VAL A 846 -29.38 -19.77 7.85
CA VAL A 846 -28.45 -18.69 7.47
C VAL A 846 -28.96 -17.31 7.91
N LEU A 847 -30.27 -17.12 8.04
CA LEU A 847 -30.86 -15.86 8.52
C LEU A 847 -30.62 -15.69 10.02
N ALA A 848 -30.62 -16.77 10.80
CA ALA A 848 -30.25 -16.75 12.21
C ALA A 848 -28.79 -16.31 12.40
N ALA A 849 -27.85 -16.82 11.59
CA ALA A 849 -26.45 -16.39 11.62
C ALA A 849 -26.30 -14.89 11.30
N ARG A 850 -27.09 -14.34 10.37
CA ARG A 850 -27.07 -12.90 10.04
C ARG A 850 -27.51 -11.98 11.18
N ARG A 851 -28.19 -12.50 12.20
CA ARG A 851 -28.60 -11.73 13.40
C ARG A 851 -27.46 -11.56 14.40
N LEU A 852 -26.30 -12.20 14.20
CA LEU A 852 -25.08 -12.03 15.00
C LEU A 852 -24.37 -10.67 14.80
N ARG A 853 -24.98 -9.71 14.12
CA ARG A 853 -24.42 -8.37 13.86
C ARG A 853 -24.24 -7.50 15.12
N PHE A 854 -24.68 -7.98 16.29
CA PHE A 854 -24.50 -7.32 17.58
C PHE A 854 -23.33 -7.87 18.40
N LEU A 855 -22.68 -8.96 17.95
CA LEU A 855 -21.39 -9.43 18.48
C LEU A 855 -20.44 -8.22 18.65
#